data_AF-K0T529-F1
#
_entry.id   AF-K0T529-F1
#
_cell.length_a   1.000
_cell.length_b   1.000
_cell.length_c   1.000
_cell.angle_alpha   90.00
_cell.angle_beta   90.00
_cell.angle_gamma   90.00
#
_symmetry.space_group_name_H-M   'P 1'
#
loop_
_entity.id
_entity.type
_entity.pdbx_description
1 polymer ?
#
loop_
_entity_poly.entity_id
_entity_poly.type
_entity_poly.pdbx_seq_one_letter_code
_entity_poly.pdbx_strand_id
1 'polypeptide(L)'
;AEARKQAQEQQRKELAERKQAQIAEQKRAAEEARAKAAAEAEARKQAAEALAEQKRIAAEEAQAKREALAEEKRIAAEKLKAEREALAEEKRIAAEKLKAEREALAEQKRIAAEEAKAEREALAEKARQERDEQARLRKLKMEEQEKKRQANAEARKQVDFDRYQMALEADKKKIEEAKSRPTFSLFGLGGNAPEEKAEQPATVSKPAAAPKPKAPVKKVVAPRGVPMIDQWVLNDDQTISGRISGSDSFKDGAPVTTSPISGKAISGSIAQTKSGSRYFLGDEGQAASGGALFGFFGSSSPAPAPAPKPQPASPAPESPKKSPTFALFGGGSPAPAPKPQPASPAPAAPKLKKSPTFALFGGGSPKPAPASNDKAKQVAEQKKRAAEEARAKAASEAEARKQAQEQKMREVEQQRKELAERKAAEAEARKQAVEQQRKELAERKAAEAEARKQAAEQRRIQLEEQRKELAAKKAAELEARKQAELEKKRALEEKRRADAEKKAAELEARKQAELEKKRALEEKRKADAEKKAQQQKKQQAVKTVSSAPRLFGFGGGEKDAASASPTVSIQSTSTQASAPRGVPTITKWKQARDGSITGVISGSNSFDDGDPVTTSPIVGKAVGGTVVRTKSGSRYFLAGGTAPPSRASLAQAAADARKQAQAAAREKAAQATADARKQAQAAAREKAVQAKADALAKKQQIEEERRQAAEQRKREQDEKRAEAQRLAAEKARKDQETKARQTAKQQAAQTVNKAKKSTTISLFNFGGGSESTTPAPAPAPKPQQKKQAKKAPPKGVPSLSGWKINGDGSVTGRISNSPNFREGQIVTTSPIAQGRIESGAVVKTGSGSQYYLS
;
A
#
# COMPACT_ATOMS: atom_id res chain seq x y z
N ALA A 1 -107.38 51.47 67.68
CA ALA A 1 -106.12 52.00 67.12
C ALA A 1 -104.95 51.01 67.27
N GLU A 2 -104.74 50.46 68.47
CA GLU A 2 -103.57 49.64 68.82
C GLU A 2 -103.33 48.42 67.92
N ALA A 3 -104.38 47.68 67.53
CA ALA A 3 -104.25 46.56 66.59
C ALA A 3 -103.58 46.95 65.25
N ARG A 4 -103.82 48.18 64.74
CA ARG A 4 -103.14 48.69 63.53
C ARG A 4 -101.66 49.01 63.81
N LYS A 5 -101.33 49.50 65.00
CA LYS A 5 -99.94 49.76 65.43
C LYS A 5 -99.17 48.43 65.58
N GLN A 6 -99.78 47.41 66.19
CA GLN A 6 -99.22 46.07 66.31
C GLN A 6 -99.00 45.43 64.93
N ALA A 7 -99.97 45.51 64.02
CA ALA A 7 -99.83 45.01 62.65
C ALA A 7 -98.70 45.72 61.88
N GLN A 8 -98.58 47.05 62.00
CA GLN A 8 -97.47 47.81 61.40
C GLN A 8 -96.11 47.44 62.02
N GLU A 9 -96.05 47.15 63.32
CA GLU A 9 -94.83 46.70 63.99
C GLU A 9 -94.43 45.29 63.55
N GLN A 10 -95.39 44.36 63.41
CA GLN A 10 -95.18 43.03 62.84
C GLN A 10 -94.67 43.13 61.40
N GLN A 11 -95.31 43.92 60.54
CA GLN A 11 -94.83 44.16 59.16
C GLN A 11 -93.41 44.75 59.13
N ARG A 12 -93.06 45.64 60.06
CA ARG A 12 -91.69 46.17 60.18
C ARG A 12 -90.69 45.11 60.64
N LYS A 13 -91.07 44.22 61.57
CA LYS A 13 -90.23 43.09 62.01
C LYS A 13 -90.02 42.07 60.89
N GLU A 14 -91.08 41.64 60.21
CA GLU A 14 -91.00 40.76 59.03
C GLU A 14 -90.16 41.37 57.90
N LEU A 15 -90.30 42.67 57.63
CA LEU A 15 -89.52 43.35 56.60
C LEU A 15 -88.04 43.50 57.01
N ALA A 16 -87.74 43.69 58.30
CA ALA A 16 -86.38 43.69 58.81
C ALA A 16 -85.76 42.28 58.74
N GLU A 17 -86.51 41.24 59.11
CA GLU A 17 -86.10 39.84 59.03
C GLU A 17 -85.86 39.41 57.57
N ARG A 18 -86.76 39.73 56.64
CA ARG A 18 -86.57 39.49 55.20
C ARG A 18 -85.32 40.20 54.67
N LYS A 19 -85.05 41.44 55.10
CA LYS A 19 -83.81 42.16 54.72
C LYS A 19 -82.57 41.49 55.32
N GLN A 20 -82.61 41.03 56.58
CA GLN A 20 -81.50 40.29 57.19
C GLN A 20 -81.26 38.95 56.49
N ALA A 21 -82.32 38.23 56.12
CA ALA A 21 -82.25 37.00 55.35
C ALA A 21 -81.63 37.22 53.96
N GLN A 22 -82.08 38.25 53.22
CA GLN A 22 -81.48 38.63 51.92
C GLN A 22 -80.00 39.02 52.06
N ILE A 23 -79.62 39.76 53.11
CA ILE A 23 -78.21 40.09 53.37
C ILE A 23 -77.39 38.83 53.72
N ALA A 24 -77.96 37.89 54.47
CA ALA A 24 -77.31 36.62 54.78
C ALA A 24 -77.14 35.72 53.55
N GLU A 25 -78.15 35.68 52.67
CA GLU A 25 -78.13 34.97 51.39
C GLU A 25 -77.10 35.59 50.43
N GLN A 26 -77.09 36.91 50.26
CA GLN A 26 -76.09 37.63 49.46
C GLN A 26 -74.67 37.40 49.99
N LYS A 27 -74.47 37.36 51.32
CA LYS A 27 -73.18 37.03 51.91
C LYS A 27 -72.74 35.59 51.60
N ARG A 28 -73.64 34.60 51.73
CA ARG A 28 -73.36 33.20 51.35
C ARG A 28 -73.03 33.06 49.87
N ALA A 29 -73.82 33.69 48.99
CA ALA A 29 -73.55 33.69 47.54
C ALA A 29 -72.21 34.35 47.19
N ALA A 30 -71.85 35.46 47.85
CA ALA A 30 -70.56 36.12 47.67
C ALA A 30 -69.38 35.30 48.22
N GLU A 31 -69.56 34.57 49.32
CA GLU A 31 -68.58 33.65 49.88
C GLU A 31 -68.38 32.42 48.97
N GLU A 32 -69.47 31.83 48.47
CA GLU A 32 -69.42 30.72 47.52
C GLU A 32 -68.76 31.13 46.19
N ALA A 33 -69.07 32.33 45.68
CA ALA A 33 -68.41 32.88 44.49
C ALA A 33 -66.91 33.10 44.72
N ARG A 34 -66.49 33.57 45.92
CA ARG A 34 -65.07 33.69 46.29
C ARG A 34 -64.39 32.32 46.42
N ALA A 35 -65.05 31.32 46.99
CA ALA A 35 -64.55 29.96 47.08
C ALA A 35 -64.36 29.33 45.69
N LYS A 36 -65.34 29.49 44.79
CA LYS A 36 -65.26 29.05 43.39
C LYS A 36 -64.13 29.75 42.63
N ALA A 37 -63.99 31.07 42.77
CA ALA A 37 -62.90 31.82 42.14
C ALA A 37 -61.51 31.44 42.69
N ALA A 38 -61.40 31.15 43.99
CA ALA A 38 -60.15 30.66 44.59
C ALA A 38 -59.78 29.26 44.08
N ALA A 39 -60.75 28.35 44.01
CA ALA A 39 -60.54 27.00 43.46
C ALA A 39 -60.16 27.03 41.96
N GLU A 40 -60.78 27.91 41.17
CA GLU A 40 -60.40 28.08 39.76
C GLU A 40 -59.00 28.69 39.61
N ALA A 41 -58.63 29.65 40.46
CA ALA A 41 -57.28 30.23 40.47
C ALA A 41 -56.21 29.19 40.85
N GLU A 42 -56.52 28.26 41.77
CA GLU A 42 -55.64 27.14 42.10
C GLU A 42 -55.54 26.12 40.96
N ALA A 43 -56.65 25.73 40.34
CA ALA A 43 -56.67 24.85 39.17
C ALA A 43 -55.88 25.43 37.99
N ARG A 44 -55.98 26.75 37.74
CA ARG A 44 -55.18 27.45 36.72
C ARG A 44 -53.68 27.44 37.05
N LYS A 45 -53.29 27.54 38.33
CA LYS A 45 -51.87 27.40 38.75
C LYS A 45 -51.36 25.98 38.52
N GLN A 46 -52.11 24.95 38.94
CA GLN A 46 -51.75 23.54 38.74
C GLN A 46 -51.63 23.20 37.24
N ALA A 47 -52.54 23.71 36.40
CA ALA A 47 -52.48 23.54 34.96
C ALA A 47 -51.25 24.23 34.32
N ALA A 48 -50.88 25.42 34.81
CA ALA A 48 -49.67 26.12 34.35
C ALA A 48 -48.38 25.40 34.77
N GLU A 49 -48.34 24.84 35.98
CA GLU A 49 -47.22 24.04 36.49
C GLU A 49 -47.05 22.74 35.71
N ALA A 50 -48.15 21.98 35.48
CA ALA A 50 -48.13 20.78 34.66
C ALA A 50 -47.68 21.06 33.21
N LEU A 51 -48.09 22.19 32.62
CA LEU A 51 -47.63 22.61 31.29
C LEU A 51 -46.13 22.97 31.30
N ALA A 52 -45.62 23.57 32.38
CA ALA A 52 -44.20 23.87 32.52
C ALA A 52 -43.37 22.59 32.68
N GLU A 53 -43.86 21.60 33.43
CA GLU A 53 -43.21 20.29 33.56
C GLU A 53 -43.17 19.54 32.22
N GLN A 54 -44.27 19.48 31.48
CA GLN A 54 -44.29 18.89 30.12
C GLN A 54 -43.27 19.56 29.19
N LYS A 55 -43.14 20.89 29.24
CA LYS A 55 -42.13 21.63 28.46
C LYS A 55 -40.70 21.30 28.88
N ARG A 56 -40.43 21.05 30.17
CA ARG A 56 -39.12 20.61 30.65
C ARG A 56 -38.79 19.20 30.16
N ILE A 57 -39.71 18.25 30.26
CA ILE A 57 -39.53 16.88 29.78
C ILE A 57 -39.28 16.87 28.26
N ALA A 58 -40.05 17.64 27.48
CA ALA A 58 -39.86 17.77 26.05
C ALA A 58 -38.50 18.43 25.68
N ALA A 59 -38.03 19.40 26.45
CA ALA A 59 -36.72 20.03 26.26
C ALA A 59 -35.56 19.06 26.59
N GLU A 60 -35.68 18.28 27.66
CA GLU A 60 -34.72 17.24 28.06
C GLU A 60 -34.64 16.12 27.00
N GLU A 61 -35.79 15.64 26.51
CA GLU A 61 -35.81 14.65 25.42
C GLU A 61 -35.20 15.20 24.11
N ALA A 62 -35.40 16.50 23.82
CA ALA A 62 -34.77 17.16 22.69
C ALA A 62 -33.24 17.33 22.86
N GLN A 63 -32.75 17.52 24.09
CA GLN A 63 -31.32 17.53 24.40
C GLN A 63 -30.72 16.13 24.25
N ALA A 64 -31.34 15.10 24.85
CA ALA A 64 -30.89 13.71 24.72
C ALA A 64 -30.82 13.24 23.25
N LYS A 65 -31.80 13.62 22.42
CA LYS A 65 -31.79 13.34 20.96
C LYS A 65 -30.63 14.04 20.23
N ARG A 66 -30.26 15.26 20.64
CA ARG A 66 -29.11 15.99 20.07
C ARG A 66 -27.78 15.38 20.49
N GLU A 67 -27.65 14.94 21.74
CA GLU A 67 -26.45 14.27 22.25
C GLU A 67 -26.24 12.90 21.58
N ALA A 68 -27.28 12.07 21.49
CA ALA A 68 -27.23 10.80 20.78
C ALA A 68 -26.82 10.96 19.29
N LEU A 69 -27.36 11.96 18.61
CA LEU A 69 -27.00 12.27 17.20
C LEU A 69 -25.56 12.81 17.08
N ALA A 70 -25.07 13.53 18.08
CA ALA A 70 -23.68 13.97 18.14
C ALA A 70 -22.71 12.80 18.39
N GLU A 71 -23.08 11.86 19.26
CA GLU A 71 -22.31 10.63 19.52
C GLU A 71 -22.26 9.72 18.29
N GLU A 72 -23.39 9.50 17.61
CA GLU A 72 -23.45 8.77 16.34
C GLU A 72 -22.50 9.39 15.30
N LYS A 73 -22.49 10.71 15.17
CA LYS A 73 -21.56 11.44 14.29
C LYS A 73 -20.09 11.26 14.68
N ARG A 74 -19.76 11.20 15.98
CA ARG A 74 -18.38 10.94 16.44
C ARG A 74 -17.95 9.52 16.08
N ILE A 75 -18.80 8.51 16.33
CA ILE A 75 -18.53 7.11 15.98
C ILE A 75 -18.38 6.95 14.45
N ALA A 76 -19.22 7.62 13.66
CA ALA A 76 -19.12 7.61 12.20
C ALA A 76 -17.82 8.27 11.71
N ALA A 77 -17.42 9.41 12.29
CA ALA A 77 -16.17 10.09 11.94
C ALA A 77 -14.93 9.27 12.33
N GLU A 78 -14.95 8.58 13.48
CA GLU A 78 -13.87 7.69 13.92
C GLU A 78 -13.73 6.48 12.99
N LYS A 79 -14.83 5.82 12.62
CA LYS A 79 -14.82 4.74 11.63
C LYS A 79 -14.24 5.18 10.28
N LEU A 80 -14.63 6.36 9.80
CA LEU A 80 -14.14 6.91 8.54
C LEU A 80 -12.65 7.29 8.62
N LYS A 81 -12.15 7.70 9.80
CA LYS A 81 -10.71 7.88 10.05
C LYS A 81 -9.97 6.54 9.99
N ALA A 82 -10.46 5.50 10.66
CA ALA A 82 -9.86 4.17 10.67
C ALA A 82 -9.82 3.52 9.27
N GLU A 83 -10.90 3.69 8.48
CA GLU A 83 -10.96 3.22 7.08
C GLU A 83 -9.90 3.90 6.20
N ARG A 84 -9.70 5.22 6.37
CA ARG A 84 -8.66 5.97 5.66
C ARG A 84 -7.25 5.53 6.05
N GLU A 85 -7.04 5.17 7.31
CA GLU A 85 -5.76 4.68 7.83
C GLU A 85 -5.43 3.28 7.28
N ALA A 86 -6.39 2.35 7.31
CA ALA A 86 -6.25 1.03 6.70
C ALA A 86 -5.98 1.11 5.19
N LEU A 87 -6.68 1.99 4.45
CA LEU A 87 -6.47 2.20 3.01
C LEU A 87 -5.11 2.87 2.71
N ALA A 88 -4.56 3.65 3.64
CA ALA A 88 -3.20 4.18 3.53
C ALA A 88 -2.15 3.08 3.78
N GLU A 89 -2.37 2.18 4.74
CA GLU A 89 -1.50 1.04 5.01
C GLU A 89 -1.48 0.04 3.85
N GLU A 90 -2.64 -0.31 3.29
CA GLU A 90 -2.75 -1.15 2.09
C GLU A 90 -1.93 -0.57 0.92
N LYS A 91 -2.00 0.75 0.71
CA LYS A 91 -1.20 1.45 -0.31
C LYS A 91 0.30 1.40 -0.03
N ARG A 92 0.75 1.43 1.23
CA ARG A 92 2.17 1.26 1.57
C ARG A 92 2.64 -0.16 1.24
N ILE A 93 1.88 -1.18 1.64
CA ILE A 93 2.18 -2.59 1.34
C ILE A 93 2.20 -2.84 -0.18
N ALA A 94 1.25 -2.27 -0.94
CA ALA A 94 1.23 -2.36 -2.40
C ALA A 94 2.43 -1.66 -3.06
N ALA A 95 2.81 -0.47 -2.59
CA ALA A 95 3.98 0.24 -3.09
C ALA A 95 5.30 -0.48 -2.77
N GLU A 96 5.39 -1.12 -1.61
CA GLU A 96 6.55 -1.93 -1.21
C GLU A 96 6.68 -3.20 -2.06
N LYS A 97 5.58 -3.94 -2.28
CA LYS A 97 5.55 -5.09 -3.20
C LYS A 97 5.98 -4.70 -4.62
N LEU A 98 5.48 -3.57 -5.13
CA LEU A 98 5.83 -3.07 -6.45
C LEU A 98 7.29 -2.58 -6.54
N LYS A 99 7.88 -2.13 -5.42
CA LYS A 99 9.32 -1.86 -5.32
C LYS A 99 10.13 -3.16 -5.37
N ALA A 100 9.75 -4.17 -4.58
CA ALA A 100 10.42 -5.48 -4.57
C ALA A 100 10.35 -6.19 -5.93
N GLU A 101 9.20 -6.15 -6.62
CA GLU A 101 9.04 -6.68 -7.98
C GLU A 101 9.97 -5.98 -8.99
N ARG A 102 10.11 -4.66 -8.90
CA ARG A 102 11.06 -3.88 -9.73
C ARG A 102 12.51 -4.23 -9.44
N GLU A 103 12.84 -4.52 -8.19
CA GLU A 103 14.18 -4.90 -7.75
C GLU A 103 14.55 -6.30 -8.27
N ALA A 104 13.67 -7.29 -8.10
CA ALA A 104 13.81 -8.64 -8.66
C ALA A 104 13.90 -8.62 -10.20
N LEU A 105 13.10 -7.79 -10.88
CA LEU A 105 13.16 -7.63 -12.34
C LEU A 105 14.43 -6.89 -12.81
N ALA A 106 15.01 -6.03 -11.98
CA ALA A 106 16.32 -5.44 -12.24
C ALA A 106 17.44 -6.47 -12.06
N GLU A 107 17.36 -7.33 -11.04
CA GLU A 107 18.31 -8.42 -10.80
C GLU A 107 18.29 -9.46 -11.92
N GLN A 108 17.12 -9.94 -12.34
CA GLN A 108 16.98 -10.81 -13.53
C GLN A 108 17.63 -10.21 -14.78
N LYS A 109 17.53 -8.89 -14.98
CA LYS A 109 18.19 -8.19 -16.08
C LYS A 109 19.70 -8.09 -15.94
N ARG A 110 20.25 -8.10 -14.71
CA ARG A 110 21.70 -8.16 -14.48
C ARG A 110 22.22 -9.56 -14.80
N ILE A 111 21.56 -10.61 -14.30
CA ILE A 111 21.88 -12.01 -14.60
C ILE A 111 21.85 -12.26 -16.11
N ALA A 112 20.74 -11.93 -16.79
CA ALA A 112 20.63 -12.11 -18.24
C ALA A 112 21.64 -11.26 -19.06
N ALA A 113 22.06 -10.10 -18.56
CA ALA A 113 23.10 -9.29 -19.20
C ALA A 113 24.52 -9.84 -18.97
N GLU A 114 24.74 -10.53 -17.85
CA GLU A 114 25.98 -11.24 -17.53
C GLU A 114 26.10 -12.54 -18.34
N GLU A 115 25.04 -13.35 -18.41
CA GLU A 115 24.93 -14.51 -19.31
C GLU A 115 25.19 -14.11 -20.76
N ALA A 116 24.50 -13.08 -21.27
CA ALA A 116 24.71 -12.56 -22.62
C ALA A 116 26.11 -11.96 -22.85
N LYS A 117 26.86 -11.63 -21.79
CA LYS A 117 28.28 -11.26 -21.88
C LYS A 117 29.16 -12.51 -21.93
N ALA A 118 28.91 -13.50 -21.08
CA ALA A 118 29.63 -14.78 -21.06
C ALA A 118 29.48 -15.53 -22.39
N GLU A 119 28.27 -15.61 -22.96
CA GLU A 119 28.03 -16.19 -24.29
C GLU A 119 28.84 -15.49 -25.39
N ARG A 120 28.94 -14.16 -25.35
CA ARG A 120 29.74 -13.38 -26.31
C ARG A 120 31.23 -13.63 -26.14
N GLU A 121 31.70 -13.82 -24.92
CA GLU A 121 33.09 -14.13 -24.62
C GLU A 121 33.46 -15.54 -25.08
N ALA A 122 32.62 -16.54 -24.78
CA ALA A 122 32.76 -17.91 -25.28
C ALA A 122 32.71 -18.01 -26.81
N LEU A 123 31.81 -17.26 -27.47
CA LEU A 123 31.73 -17.22 -28.93
C LEU A 123 32.94 -16.49 -29.56
N ALA A 124 33.48 -15.47 -28.88
CA ALA A 124 34.72 -14.81 -29.28
C ALA A 124 35.95 -15.70 -29.10
N GLU A 125 35.99 -16.54 -28.05
CA GLU A 125 37.04 -17.53 -27.84
C GLU A 125 36.98 -18.65 -28.90
N LYS A 126 35.79 -19.19 -29.18
CA LYS A 126 35.60 -20.16 -30.28
C LYS A 126 36.06 -19.58 -31.63
N ALA A 127 35.74 -18.32 -31.91
CA ALA A 127 36.21 -17.62 -33.12
C ALA A 127 37.73 -17.36 -33.15
N ARG A 128 38.44 -17.40 -32.01
CA ARG A 128 39.90 -17.43 -31.96
C ARG A 128 40.43 -18.83 -32.26
N GLN A 129 39.87 -19.86 -31.63
CA GLN A 129 40.23 -21.26 -31.89
C GLN A 129 40.07 -21.62 -33.38
N GLU A 130 38.94 -21.29 -34.01
CA GLU A 130 38.71 -21.49 -35.44
C GLU A 130 39.72 -20.73 -36.33
N ARG A 131 40.18 -19.54 -35.90
CA ARG A 131 41.24 -18.79 -36.61
C ARG A 131 42.60 -19.45 -36.49
N ASP A 132 42.95 -19.94 -35.30
CA ASP A 132 44.22 -20.60 -35.04
C ASP A 132 44.31 -21.96 -35.74
N GLU A 133 43.19 -22.69 -35.83
CA GLU A 133 43.05 -23.89 -36.67
C GLU A 133 43.18 -23.57 -38.16
N GLN A 134 42.52 -22.52 -38.65
CA GLN A 134 42.69 -22.06 -40.04
C GLN A 134 44.13 -21.61 -40.32
N ALA A 135 44.83 -21.01 -39.35
CA ALA A 135 46.24 -20.64 -39.47
C ALA A 135 47.14 -21.90 -39.53
N ARG A 136 46.89 -22.91 -38.70
CA ARG A 136 47.56 -24.22 -38.76
C ARG A 136 47.33 -24.92 -40.11
N LEU A 137 46.09 -24.96 -40.60
CA LEU A 137 45.75 -25.54 -41.91
C LEU A 137 46.44 -24.79 -43.07
N ARG A 138 46.54 -23.46 -43.00
CA ARG A 138 47.31 -22.67 -43.97
C ARG A 138 48.80 -22.98 -43.90
N LYS A 139 49.38 -23.13 -42.70
CA LYS A 139 50.79 -23.51 -42.53
C LYS A 139 51.08 -24.89 -43.11
N LEU A 140 50.23 -25.88 -42.85
CA LEU A 140 50.34 -27.23 -43.44
C LEU A 140 50.26 -27.20 -44.98
N LYS A 141 49.34 -26.42 -45.56
CA LYS A 141 49.26 -26.26 -47.03
C LYS A 141 50.48 -25.58 -47.63
N MET A 142 51.07 -24.60 -46.93
CA MET A 142 52.33 -23.97 -47.35
C MET A 142 53.48 -24.98 -47.32
N GLU A 143 53.61 -25.77 -46.25
CA GLU A 143 54.62 -26.82 -46.12
C GLU A 143 54.47 -27.92 -47.17
N GLU A 144 53.23 -28.34 -47.48
CA GLU A 144 52.95 -29.29 -48.56
C GLU A 144 53.32 -28.72 -49.93
N GLN A 145 53.02 -27.44 -50.18
CA GLN A 145 53.40 -26.74 -51.41
C GLN A 145 54.93 -26.58 -51.51
N GLU A 146 55.63 -26.38 -50.39
CA GLU A 146 57.07 -26.31 -50.32
C GLU A 146 57.72 -27.67 -50.58
N LYS A 147 57.20 -28.76 -50.01
CA LYS A 147 57.62 -30.14 -50.34
C LYS A 147 57.41 -30.45 -51.82
N LYS A 148 56.30 -30.02 -52.43
CA LYS A 148 56.08 -30.13 -53.89
C LYS A 148 57.07 -29.31 -54.71
N ARG A 149 57.52 -28.14 -54.21
CA ARG A 149 58.59 -27.35 -54.85
C ARG A 149 59.96 -28.02 -54.71
N GLN A 150 60.27 -28.60 -53.56
CA GLN A 150 61.50 -29.36 -53.32
C GLN A 150 61.55 -30.59 -54.24
N ALA A 151 60.52 -31.43 -54.26
CA ALA A 151 60.44 -32.59 -55.15
C ALA A 151 60.54 -32.22 -56.64
N ASN A 152 59.98 -31.08 -57.07
CA ASN A 152 60.12 -30.60 -58.45
C ASN A 152 61.54 -30.04 -58.72
N ALA A 153 62.19 -29.42 -57.73
CA ALA A 153 63.59 -29.01 -57.83
C ALA A 153 64.55 -30.22 -57.87
N GLU A 154 64.26 -31.28 -57.12
CA GLU A 154 64.99 -32.56 -57.17
C GLU A 154 64.77 -33.27 -58.50
N ALA A 155 63.53 -33.35 -59.00
CA ALA A 155 63.25 -33.89 -60.33
C ALA A 155 64.00 -33.11 -61.44
N ARG A 156 64.15 -31.79 -61.31
CA ARG A 156 64.99 -30.99 -62.21
C ARG A 156 66.48 -31.33 -62.08
N LYS A 157 67.01 -31.44 -60.86
CA LYS A 157 68.38 -31.91 -60.63
C LYS A 157 68.63 -33.29 -61.23
N GLN A 158 67.65 -34.20 -61.13
CA GLN A 158 67.71 -35.53 -61.75
C GLN A 158 67.81 -35.41 -63.28
N VAL A 159 66.93 -34.62 -63.92
CA VAL A 159 66.96 -34.40 -65.38
C VAL A 159 68.24 -33.71 -65.85
N ASP A 160 68.78 -32.77 -65.08
CA ASP A 160 70.05 -32.12 -65.40
C ASP A 160 71.26 -33.05 -65.17
N PHE A 161 71.19 -33.96 -64.19
CA PHE A 161 72.18 -35.03 -63.98
C PHE A 161 72.13 -36.08 -65.10
N ASP A 162 70.94 -36.52 -65.52
CA ASP A 162 70.75 -37.43 -66.65
C ASP A 162 71.25 -36.79 -67.96
N ARG A 163 71.01 -35.49 -68.15
CA ARG A 163 71.58 -34.71 -69.26
C ARG A 163 73.10 -34.66 -69.18
N TYR A 164 73.68 -34.52 -67.98
CA TYR A 164 75.13 -34.52 -67.79
C TYR A 164 75.75 -35.91 -68.06
N GLN A 165 75.08 -37.00 -67.68
CA GLN A 165 75.48 -38.36 -68.06
C GLN A 165 75.43 -38.56 -69.57
N MET A 166 74.34 -38.16 -70.24
CA MET A 166 74.27 -38.20 -71.71
C MET A 166 75.32 -37.32 -72.40
N ALA A 167 75.68 -36.18 -71.80
CA ALA A 167 76.77 -35.34 -72.30
C ALA A 167 78.14 -36.04 -72.15
N LEU A 168 78.41 -36.67 -71.00
CA LEU A 168 79.62 -37.47 -70.79
C LEU A 168 79.69 -38.69 -71.72
N GLU A 169 78.58 -39.35 -72.02
CA GLU A 169 78.52 -40.43 -73.02
C GLU A 169 78.75 -39.90 -74.44
N ALA A 170 78.17 -38.75 -74.80
CA ALA A 170 78.40 -38.10 -76.08
C ALA A 170 79.86 -37.64 -76.25
N ASP A 171 80.49 -37.13 -75.17
CA ASP A 171 81.89 -36.72 -75.19
C ASP A 171 82.83 -37.94 -75.16
N LYS A 172 82.52 -39.04 -74.46
CA LYS A 172 83.22 -40.33 -74.63
C LYS A 172 83.18 -40.78 -76.10
N LYS A 173 82.03 -40.65 -76.76
CA LYS A 173 81.85 -41.00 -78.17
C LYS A 173 82.67 -40.10 -79.12
N LYS A 174 82.81 -38.81 -78.80
CA LYS A 174 83.74 -37.90 -79.51
C LYS A 174 85.22 -38.19 -79.22
N ILE A 175 85.54 -38.68 -78.03
CA ILE A 175 86.92 -39.04 -77.64
C ILE A 175 87.41 -40.28 -78.41
N GLU A 176 86.53 -41.20 -78.80
CA GLU A 176 86.88 -42.29 -79.73
C GLU A 176 87.15 -41.80 -81.16
N GLU A 177 86.47 -40.73 -81.60
CA GLU A 177 86.50 -40.23 -82.99
C GLU A 177 87.65 -39.23 -83.27
N ALA A 178 88.34 -38.73 -82.25
CA ALA A 178 89.28 -37.60 -82.36
C ALA A 178 90.77 -37.93 -82.04
N LYS A 179 91.37 -38.90 -82.73
CA LYS A 179 92.84 -39.10 -82.73
C LYS A 179 93.55 -38.09 -83.67
N SER A 180 93.77 -36.83 -83.26
CA SER A 180 94.86 -36.00 -83.81
C SER A 180 95.14 -34.64 -83.12
N ARG A 181 96.22 -34.64 -82.30
CA ARG A 181 97.27 -33.57 -82.21
C ARG A 181 96.89 -32.15 -81.67
N PRO A 182 97.90 -31.33 -81.22
CA PRO A 182 97.76 -30.61 -79.93
C PRO A 182 98.10 -29.08 -79.93
N THR A 183 98.19 -28.49 -78.71
CA THR A 183 98.64 -27.11 -78.32
C THR A 183 97.62 -25.97 -78.57
N PHE A 184 97.56 -24.85 -77.82
CA PHE A 184 98.46 -24.22 -76.82
C PHE A 184 97.68 -23.37 -75.75
N SER A 185 98.36 -23.00 -74.68
CA SER A 185 98.02 -22.27 -73.41
C SER A 185 97.09 -21.02 -73.40
N LEU A 186 96.53 -20.65 -72.21
CA LEU A 186 97.02 -19.55 -71.30
C LEU A 186 95.93 -18.78 -70.48
N PHE A 187 96.14 -18.57 -69.15
CA PHE A 187 95.42 -17.67 -68.18
C PHE A 187 93.89 -17.94 -67.95
N GLY A 188 93.19 -17.67 -66.83
CA GLY A 188 93.38 -17.10 -65.47
C GLY A 188 91.97 -16.82 -64.85
N LEU A 189 91.69 -16.44 -63.59
CA LEU A 189 92.45 -16.30 -62.34
C LEU A 189 91.46 -16.08 -61.14
N GLY A 190 91.40 -16.98 -60.13
CA GLY A 190 90.73 -16.77 -58.81
C GLY A 190 89.18 -16.85 -58.77
N GLY A 191 88.50 -17.08 -57.63
CA GLY A 191 88.98 -17.42 -56.28
C GLY A 191 87.86 -17.38 -55.20
N ASN A 192 88.02 -18.19 -54.13
CA ASN A 192 87.38 -18.17 -52.80
C ASN A 192 85.84 -18.37 -52.60
N ALA A 193 85.53 -19.44 -51.86
CA ALA A 193 84.56 -19.47 -50.74
C ALA A 193 85.37 -19.36 -49.40
N PRO A 194 84.86 -19.69 -48.18
CA PRO A 194 83.50 -19.87 -47.65
C PRO A 194 83.29 -19.08 -46.30
N GLU A 195 82.43 -19.62 -45.40
CA GLU A 195 82.06 -19.27 -44.00
C GLU A 195 80.63 -18.73 -43.85
N GLU A 196 79.68 -19.29 -43.08
CA GLU A 196 79.64 -20.17 -41.88
C GLU A 196 79.56 -19.43 -40.52
N LYS A 197 78.85 -20.07 -39.57
CA LYS A 197 78.46 -19.69 -38.21
C LYS A 197 77.34 -18.65 -38.08
N ALA A 198 76.38 -18.70 -37.14
CA ALA A 198 75.84 -19.68 -36.16
C ALA A 198 75.52 -18.94 -34.85
N GLU A 199 74.52 -19.48 -34.15
CA GLU A 199 74.25 -19.37 -32.71
C GLU A 199 73.61 -18.09 -32.10
N GLN A 200 72.56 -18.39 -31.32
CA GLN A 200 71.91 -17.62 -30.26
C GLN A 200 72.71 -17.89 -28.93
N PRO A 201 72.26 -17.63 -27.67
CA PRO A 201 70.99 -17.05 -27.19
C PRO A 201 71.13 -16.08 -25.97
N ALA A 202 69.98 -15.86 -25.28
CA ALA A 202 69.85 -15.44 -23.87
C ALA A 202 70.10 -13.95 -23.51
N THR A 203 69.47 -13.33 -22.50
CA THR A 203 68.20 -13.55 -21.75
C THR A 203 67.85 -12.25 -20.96
N VAL A 204 66.66 -12.20 -20.32
CA VAL A 204 66.26 -11.32 -19.20
C VAL A 204 66.11 -9.80 -19.46
N SER A 205 64.86 -9.30 -19.45
CA SER A 205 64.34 -8.56 -18.28
C SER A 205 62.92 -8.01 -18.48
N LYS A 206 62.18 -7.97 -17.37
CA LYS A 206 60.78 -7.52 -17.24
C LYS A 206 60.76 -6.28 -16.35
N PRO A 207 60.11 -5.17 -16.72
CA PRO A 207 59.68 -4.16 -15.78
C PRO A 207 58.17 -4.27 -15.50
N ALA A 208 57.79 -4.18 -14.23
CA ALA A 208 56.40 -4.05 -13.82
C ALA A 208 55.90 -2.61 -14.08
N ALA A 209 54.67 -2.47 -14.58
CA ALA A 209 54.09 -1.16 -14.87
C ALA A 209 53.49 -0.52 -13.60
N ALA A 210 53.93 0.70 -13.29
CA ALA A 210 53.41 1.53 -12.21
C ALA A 210 51.95 2.00 -12.47
N PRO A 211 51.16 2.33 -11.42
CA PRO A 211 49.76 2.72 -11.58
C PRO A 211 49.59 4.08 -12.24
N LYS A 212 48.61 4.18 -13.15
CA LYS A 212 48.29 5.41 -13.90
C LYS A 212 47.64 6.47 -13.00
N PRO A 213 47.93 7.78 -13.20
CA PRO A 213 47.26 8.85 -12.46
C PRO A 213 45.76 8.89 -12.77
N LYS A 214 44.95 9.12 -11.74
CA LYS A 214 43.48 9.25 -11.89
C LYS A 214 43.17 10.51 -12.71
N ALA A 215 42.25 10.38 -13.67
CA ALA A 215 41.78 11.49 -14.48
C ALA A 215 41.13 12.59 -13.60
N PRO A 216 41.24 13.88 -13.97
CA PRO A 216 40.64 14.96 -13.21
C PRO A 216 39.12 14.81 -13.17
N VAL A 217 38.57 14.68 -11.95
CA VAL A 217 37.13 14.61 -11.73
C VAL A 217 36.52 15.94 -12.16
N LYS A 218 35.57 15.89 -13.10
CA LYS A 218 34.86 17.09 -13.56
C LYS A 218 34.09 17.68 -12.38
N LYS A 219 34.47 18.88 -11.92
CA LYS A 219 33.71 19.63 -10.91
C LYS A 219 32.24 19.69 -11.32
N VAL A 220 31.35 19.24 -10.45
CA VAL A 220 29.91 19.30 -10.68
C VAL A 220 29.48 20.76 -10.48
N VAL A 221 29.16 21.44 -11.58
CA VAL A 221 28.75 22.85 -11.54
C VAL A 221 27.25 22.92 -11.21
N ALA A 222 26.90 23.64 -10.15
CA ALA A 222 25.51 23.87 -9.76
C ALA A 222 24.72 24.60 -10.88
N PRO A 223 23.42 24.29 -11.05
CA PRO A 223 22.54 25.06 -11.92
C PRO A 223 22.47 26.54 -11.50
N ARG A 224 22.57 27.47 -12.46
CA ARG A 224 22.47 28.91 -12.19
C ARG A 224 21.16 29.24 -11.44
N GLY A 225 21.27 29.99 -10.34
CA GLY A 225 20.13 30.43 -9.53
C GLY A 225 19.58 29.38 -8.56
N VAL A 226 20.34 28.32 -8.26
CA VAL A 226 20.01 27.35 -7.19
C VAL A 226 21.18 27.30 -6.21
N PRO A 227 21.00 27.66 -4.93
CA PRO A 227 22.07 27.56 -3.93
C PRO A 227 22.56 26.13 -3.77
N MET A 228 23.87 25.97 -3.61
CA MET A 228 24.54 24.68 -3.41
C MET A 228 24.75 24.44 -1.91
N ILE A 229 24.53 23.21 -1.45
CA ILE A 229 24.88 22.79 -0.08
C ILE A 229 25.95 21.71 -0.18
N ASP A 230 27.15 22.06 0.27
CA ASP A 230 28.33 21.19 0.34
C ASP A 230 28.52 20.61 1.75
N GLN A 231 29.27 19.51 1.83
CA GLN A 231 29.54 18.79 3.09
C GLN A 231 28.24 18.42 3.84
N TRP A 232 27.20 18.07 3.09
CA TRP A 232 25.87 17.90 3.64
C TRP A 232 25.68 16.54 4.31
N VAL A 233 24.77 16.52 5.30
CA VAL A 233 24.32 15.34 6.04
C VAL A 233 22.78 15.36 6.08
N LEU A 234 22.15 14.22 5.79
CA LEU A 234 20.71 14.02 5.95
C LEU A 234 20.40 13.57 7.38
N ASN A 235 19.61 14.35 8.10
CA ASN A 235 19.17 14.06 9.46
C ASN A 235 17.92 13.16 9.46
N ASP A 236 17.63 12.50 10.59
CA ASP A 236 16.53 11.54 10.73
C ASP A 236 15.12 12.14 10.48
N ASP A 237 14.96 13.44 10.69
CA ASP A 237 13.74 14.20 10.39
C ASP A 237 13.60 14.59 8.90
N GLN A 238 14.51 14.09 8.05
CA GLN A 238 14.70 14.41 6.64
C GLN A 238 15.13 15.86 6.36
N THR A 239 15.60 16.62 7.34
CA THR A 239 16.30 17.88 7.09
C THR A 239 17.72 17.62 6.56
N ILE A 240 18.27 18.56 5.80
CA ILE A 240 19.67 18.51 5.36
C ILE A 240 20.42 19.64 6.04
N SER A 241 21.48 19.29 6.77
CA SER A 241 22.46 20.21 7.35
C SER A 241 23.73 20.23 6.48
N GLY A 242 24.34 21.40 6.26
CA GLY A 242 25.59 21.52 5.48
C GLY A 242 26.07 22.96 5.35
N ARG A 243 27.08 23.21 4.50
CA ARG A 243 27.55 24.57 4.18
C ARG A 243 26.94 25.07 2.89
N ILE A 244 26.24 26.20 2.92
CA ILE A 244 25.61 26.79 1.73
C ILE A 244 26.60 27.64 0.93
N SER A 245 26.48 27.64 -0.40
CA SER A 245 27.13 28.58 -1.30
C SER A 245 26.20 29.02 -2.44
N GLY A 246 26.42 30.20 -3.00
CA GLY A 246 25.60 30.76 -4.08
C GLY A 246 24.17 31.11 -3.66
N SER A 247 23.99 31.58 -2.43
CA SER A 247 22.69 32.08 -1.92
C SER A 247 22.73 33.57 -1.66
N ASP A 248 21.72 34.31 -2.13
CA ASP A 248 21.59 35.74 -1.83
C ASP A 248 21.24 36.01 -0.35
N SER A 249 20.70 35.00 0.36
CA SER A 249 20.26 35.10 1.76
C SER A 249 21.31 34.70 2.79
N PHE A 250 22.39 34.01 2.38
CA PHE A 250 23.38 33.43 3.29
C PHE A 250 24.79 33.61 2.73
N LYS A 251 25.75 33.92 3.61
CA LYS A 251 27.16 34.02 3.21
C LYS A 251 27.69 32.64 2.78
N ASP A 252 28.50 32.62 1.72
CA ASP A 252 29.15 31.40 1.25
C ASP A 252 29.96 30.73 2.38
N GLY A 253 29.77 29.42 2.54
CA GLY A 253 30.36 28.61 3.60
C GLY A 253 29.61 28.63 4.92
N ALA A 254 28.51 29.39 5.08
CA ALA A 254 27.72 29.42 6.30
C ALA A 254 27.02 28.06 6.56
N PRO A 255 26.97 27.59 7.82
CA PRO A 255 26.19 26.40 8.17
C PRO A 255 24.69 26.70 8.05
N VAL A 256 23.96 25.83 7.38
CA VAL A 256 22.50 25.88 7.26
C VAL A 256 21.88 24.51 7.55
N THR A 257 20.67 24.52 8.09
CA THR A 257 19.79 23.35 8.14
C THR A 257 18.50 23.70 7.41
N THR A 258 18.16 22.87 6.42
CA THR A 258 16.99 23.05 5.55
C THR A 258 15.72 22.46 6.18
N SER A 259 14.53 22.86 5.71
CA SER A 259 13.29 22.16 6.08
C SER A 259 13.25 20.73 5.49
N PRO A 260 12.46 19.78 6.05
CA PRO A 260 12.49 18.39 5.60
C PRO A 260 12.28 18.23 4.08
N ILE A 261 13.07 17.39 3.42
CA ILE A 261 13.02 17.24 1.96
C ILE A 261 11.82 16.42 1.46
N SER A 262 11.37 16.73 0.24
CA SER A 262 10.38 15.96 -0.52
C SER A 262 11.09 15.06 -1.54
N GLY A 263 11.70 13.96 -1.08
CA GLY A 263 12.37 12.99 -1.94
C GLY A 263 13.50 12.24 -1.24
N LYS A 264 14.40 11.62 -2.02
CA LYS A 264 15.71 11.18 -1.54
C LYS A 264 16.75 12.28 -1.79
N ALA A 265 17.60 12.54 -0.81
CA ALA A 265 18.85 13.27 -1.03
C ALA A 265 19.79 12.40 -1.88
N ILE A 266 20.39 12.99 -2.91
CA ILE A 266 21.39 12.35 -3.79
C ILE A 266 22.42 13.42 -4.14
N SER A 267 23.72 13.14 -3.94
CA SER A 267 24.80 14.04 -4.37
C SER A 267 24.73 14.34 -5.88
N GLY A 268 25.00 15.59 -6.24
CA GLY A 268 24.92 16.09 -7.63
C GLY A 268 23.49 16.30 -8.15
N SER A 269 22.49 16.42 -7.26
CA SER A 269 21.07 16.59 -7.65
C SER A 269 20.38 17.72 -6.88
N ILE A 270 19.26 18.22 -7.40
CA ILE A 270 18.46 19.26 -6.74
C ILE A 270 17.50 18.59 -5.75
N ALA A 271 17.66 18.88 -4.46
CA ALA A 271 16.68 18.58 -3.44
C ALA A 271 15.66 19.72 -3.32
N GLN A 272 14.38 19.38 -3.24
CA GLN A 272 13.31 20.31 -2.88
C GLN A 272 12.85 20.03 -1.45
N THR A 273 12.70 21.09 -0.67
CA THR A 273 12.19 21.04 0.70
C THR A 273 10.67 21.15 0.74
N LYS A 274 10.04 20.69 1.83
CA LYS A 274 8.58 20.85 2.05
C LYS A 274 8.12 22.31 2.12
N SER A 275 9.03 23.27 2.36
CA SER A 275 8.74 24.71 2.27
C SER A 275 8.74 25.26 0.83
N GLY A 276 9.14 24.44 -0.16
CA GLY A 276 9.26 24.82 -1.57
C GLY A 276 10.67 25.25 -1.99
N SER A 277 11.56 25.59 -1.05
CA SER A 277 12.95 25.97 -1.36
C SER A 277 13.71 24.82 -2.00
N ARG A 278 14.55 25.14 -3.00
CA ARG A 278 15.34 24.18 -3.79
C ARG A 278 16.83 24.42 -3.57
N TYR A 279 17.58 23.35 -3.35
CA TYR A 279 19.02 23.36 -3.11
C TYR A 279 19.71 22.31 -3.97
N PHE A 280 20.88 22.64 -4.51
CA PHE A 280 21.72 21.68 -5.22
C PHE A 280 22.62 20.98 -4.19
N LEU A 281 22.51 19.66 -4.06
CA LEU A 281 23.34 18.90 -3.14
C LEU A 281 24.71 18.64 -3.78
N GLY A 282 25.75 19.18 -3.16
CA GLY A 282 27.12 18.94 -3.55
C GLY A 282 27.63 17.57 -3.12
N ASP A 283 28.94 17.45 -2.95
CA ASP A 283 29.54 16.24 -2.41
C ASP A 283 29.09 16.04 -0.95
N GLU A 284 28.59 14.84 -0.66
CA GLU A 284 28.13 14.44 0.66
C GLU A 284 29.30 14.48 1.64
N GLY A 285 29.09 15.09 2.80
CA GLY A 285 30.15 15.28 3.78
C GLY A 285 30.55 13.92 4.34
N GLN A 286 31.68 13.37 3.88
CA GLN A 286 32.23 12.16 4.47
C GLN A 286 32.59 12.49 5.93
N ALA A 287 31.73 12.07 6.85
CA ALA A 287 31.85 12.38 8.26
C ALA A 287 33.21 11.87 8.75
N ALA A 288 34.11 12.80 9.10
CA ALA A 288 35.38 12.45 9.67
C ALA A 288 35.12 11.78 11.01
N SER A 289 35.21 10.45 11.05
CA SER A 289 35.17 9.65 12.27
C SER A 289 36.46 9.88 13.06
N GLY A 290 36.57 11.08 13.63
CA GLY A 290 37.65 11.48 14.52
C GLY A 290 37.56 10.72 15.82
N GLY A 291 38.22 9.57 15.88
CA GLY A 291 38.34 8.77 17.08
C GLY A 291 39.10 9.52 18.18
N ALA A 292 38.56 9.42 19.39
CA ALA A 292 39.14 9.71 20.70
C ALA A 292 40.65 9.98 20.76
N LEU A 293 41.03 11.14 21.32
CA LEU A 293 42.14 11.31 22.27
C LEU A 293 42.18 12.75 22.82
N PHE A 294 41.33 13.07 23.80
CA PHE A 294 41.60 14.08 24.85
C PHE A 294 40.51 13.97 25.91
N GLY A 295 40.87 13.45 27.09
CA GLY A 295 40.06 13.57 28.29
C GLY A 295 40.90 14.20 29.38
N PHE A 296 40.46 15.34 29.91
CA PHE A 296 40.75 15.81 31.27
C PHE A 296 39.80 16.97 31.61
N PHE A 297 39.41 17.09 32.88
CA PHE A 297 38.23 17.84 33.38
C PHE A 297 36.87 17.36 32.84
N GLY A 298 35.85 17.06 33.65
CA GLY A 298 35.75 17.12 35.11
C GLY A 298 34.45 17.80 35.56
N SER A 299 33.79 17.24 36.56
CA SER A 299 32.61 17.75 37.30
C SER A 299 31.18 17.54 36.71
N SER A 300 30.43 16.70 37.44
CA SER A 300 29.01 16.84 37.86
C SER A 300 27.89 17.20 36.86
N SER A 301 26.99 16.25 36.63
CA SER A 301 25.56 16.52 36.38
C SER A 301 24.89 17.24 37.56
N PRO A 302 23.83 18.02 37.27
CA PRO A 302 22.57 17.82 38.00
C PRO A 302 21.34 17.68 37.08
N ALA A 303 20.21 17.30 37.69
CA ALA A 303 18.96 16.86 37.05
C ALA A 303 18.05 18.04 36.56
N PRO A 304 16.99 17.79 35.74
CA PRO A 304 16.28 18.83 35.01
C PRO A 304 15.06 19.44 35.73
N ALA A 305 14.80 20.72 35.47
CA ALA A 305 13.60 21.47 35.87
C ALA A 305 13.31 22.59 34.83
N PRO A 306 12.17 23.33 34.85
CA PRO A 306 11.11 23.12 33.85
C PRO A 306 10.85 24.31 32.90
N ALA A 307 9.95 24.09 31.94
CA ALA A 307 9.68 24.97 30.80
C ALA A 307 9.17 26.40 31.14
N PRO A 308 9.53 27.43 30.34
CA PRO A 308 8.99 28.78 30.47
C PRO A 308 7.62 28.94 29.79
N LYS A 309 6.75 29.78 30.39
CA LYS A 309 5.46 30.21 29.84
C LYS A 309 5.61 31.43 28.90
N PRO A 310 4.65 31.68 27.98
CA PRO A 310 4.75 32.76 26.99
C PRO A 310 4.28 34.12 27.55
N GLN A 311 4.75 35.21 26.93
CA GLN A 311 4.21 36.56 27.07
C GLN A 311 4.01 37.24 25.69
N PRO A 312 3.14 38.27 25.58
CA PRO A 312 2.38 38.53 24.36
C PRO A 312 2.81 39.79 23.58
N ALA A 313 2.36 39.88 22.34
CA ALA A 313 2.31 41.13 21.58
C ALA A 313 1.01 41.24 20.76
N SER A 314 0.49 42.46 20.68
CA SER A 314 -0.65 42.92 19.86
C SER A 314 -0.18 44.16 19.06
N PRO A 315 -0.99 44.77 18.17
CA PRO A 315 -1.95 44.24 17.21
C PRO A 315 -1.66 44.73 15.75
N ALA A 316 -2.63 44.54 14.86
CA ALA A 316 -2.67 44.90 13.43
C ALA A 316 -2.44 46.41 13.10
N PRO A 317 -2.30 46.79 11.80
CA PRO A 317 -3.52 47.05 11.01
C PRO A 317 -3.49 46.71 9.48
N GLU A 318 -4.72 46.69 8.93
CA GLU A 318 -5.13 47.19 7.59
C GLU A 318 -4.65 46.57 6.25
N SER A 319 -5.58 45.78 5.69
CA SER A 319 -5.98 45.80 4.25
C SER A 319 -6.36 47.23 3.78
N PRO A 320 -6.45 47.62 2.47
CA PRO A 320 -7.32 46.89 1.52
C PRO A 320 -7.21 47.15 -0.03
N LYS A 321 -8.18 46.56 -0.76
CA LYS A 321 -8.92 47.09 -1.96
C LYS A 321 -8.39 46.85 -3.40
N LYS A 322 -9.34 46.32 -4.21
CA LYS A 322 -9.77 46.73 -5.57
C LYS A 322 -9.14 46.12 -6.85
N SER A 323 -9.93 45.24 -7.47
CA SER A 323 -10.29 45.24 -8.91
C SER A 323 -11.06 46.55 -9.28
N PRO A 324 -11.42 46.90 -10.56
CA PRO A 324 -11.86 46.02 -11.68
C PRO A 324 -11.67 46.54 -13.15
N THR A 325 -12.35 45.91 -14.15
CA THR A 325 -12.98 46.54 -15.37
C THR A 325 -12.03 47.08 -16.49
N PHE A 326 -12.26 47.08 -17.83
CA PHE A 326 -13.13 46.38 -18.83
C PHE A 326 -12.60 46.73 -20.27
N ALA A 327 -12.96 45.97 -21.32
CA ALA A 327 -12.91 46.35 -22.77
C ALA A 327 -11.51 46.72 -23.38
N LEU A 328 -11.24 46.79 -24.70
CA LEU A 328 -12.06 47.21 -25.84
C LEU A 328 -11.45 46.76 -27.21
N PHE A 329 -12.37 46.52 -28.14
CA PHE A 329 -12.35 46.34 -29.62
C PHE A 329 -11.16 46.78 -30.52
N GLY A 330 -11.00 46.08 -31.65
CA GLY A 330 -10.26 46.51 -32.87
C GLY A 330 -9.30 45.43 -33.42
N GLY A 331 -9.35 44.97 -34.69
CA GLY A 331 -10.12 45.38 -35.86
C GLY A 331 -9.21 45.85 -37.00
N GLY A 332 -8.76 44.97 -37.90
CA GLY A 332 -7.88 45.38 -39.01
C GLY A 332 -7.31 44.25 -39.89
N SER A 333 -7.85 44.15 -41.11
CA SER A 333 -7.33 43.46 -42.31
C SER A 333 -7.86 44.29 -43.52
N PRO A 334 -7.36 44.24 -44.78
CA PRO A 334 -6.45 43.25 -45.40
C PRO A 334 -5.39 43.79 -46.42
N ALA A 335 -4.53 42.89 -46.93
CA ALA A 335 -3.91 42.88 -48.30
C ALA A 335 -2.96 44.04 -48.73
N PRO A 336 -2.19 43.97 -49.86
CA PRO A 336 -2.12 42.96 -50.94
C PRO A 336 -0.70 42.42 -51.29
N ALA A 337 -0.61 41.65 -52.39
CA ALA A 337 0.57 40.91 -52.87
C ALA A 337 1.47 41.69 -53.87
N PRO A 338 2.59 41.09 -54.34
CA PRO A 338 2.68 40.76 -55.77
C PRO A 338 3.28 39.37 -56.13
N LYS A 339 3.12 38.99 -57.41
CA LYS A 339 3.65 37.79 -58.13
C LYS A 339 4.88 38.19 -59.03
N PRO A 340 5.38 37.38 -60.00
CA PRO A 340 6.12 36.10 -59.90
C PRO A 340 7.40 35.97 -60.81
N GLN A 341 8.13 34.83 -60.71
CA GLN A 341 9.09 34.24 -61.71
C GLN A 341 10.42 34.99 -62.02
N PRO A 342 11.44 34.40 -62.72
CA PRO A 342 11.58 33.06 -63.35
C PRO A 342 12.78 32.20 -62.81
N ALA A 343 13.40 31.32 -63.64
CA ALA A 343 14.13 30.10 -63.21
C ALA A 343 15.54 29.87 -63.79
N SER A 344 16.24 28.84 -63.28
CA SER A 344 17.47 28.17 -63.81
C SER A 344 18.83 28.85 -63.51
N PRO A 345 20.02 28.18 -63.64
CA PRO A 345 20.28 26.79 -64.07
C PRO A 345 21.22 25.98 -63.13
N ALA A 346 21.63 24.77 -63.56
CA ALA A 346 22.48 23.83 -62.82
C ALA A 346 23.92 23.70 -63.39
N PRO A 347 24.90 23.27 -62.56
CA PRO A 347 26.16 22.66 -63.00
C PRO A 347 26.28 21.19 -62.52
N ALA A 348 27.15 20.31 -62.99
CA ALA A 348 27.96 20.12 -64.20
C ALA A 348 28.77 18.82 -63.95
N ALA A 349 28.99 17.97 -64.95
CA ALA A 349 29.68 16.67 -64.78
C ALA A 349 31.17 16.72 -65.23
N PRO A 350 32.10 15.99 -64.57
CA PRO A 350 33.48 15.85 -65.02
C PRO A 350 33.64 14.77 -66.11
N LYS A 351 34.59 14.99 -67.03
CA LYS A 351 34.76 14.25 -68.30
C LYS A 351 35.81 13.14 -68.23
N LEU A 352 35.69 12.15 -69.13
CA LEU A 352 36.75 11.18 -69.46
C LEU A 352 37.97 11.86 -70.12
N LYS A 353 39.14 11.20 -70.07
CA LYS A 353 40.26 11.40 -71.00
C LYS A 353 40.71 10.06 -71.61
N LYS A 354 41.20 10.11 -72.85
CA LYS A 354 41.67 8.96 -73.66
C LYS A 354 43.19 9.04 -73.90
N SER A 355 43.83 7.87 -74.03
CA SER A 355 45.06 7.56 -74.83
C SER A 355 46.35 8.37 -74.58
N PRO A 356 47.52 7.83 -74.96
CA PRO A 356 48.01 8.04 -76.32
C PRO A 356 48.62 6.78 -76.99
N THR A 357 48.90 6.91 -78.30
CA THR A 357 49.61 5.94 -79.15
C THR A 357 50.64 6.69 -79.99
N PHE A 358 51.92 6.32 -79.90
CA PHE A 358 53.05 6.66 -80.79
C PHE A 358 54.18 5.67 -80.40
N ALA A 359 54.90 4.88 -81.20
CA ALA A 359 55.27 4.83 -82.63
C ALA A 359 56.76 5.19 -82.91
N LEU A 360 57.46 4.22 -83.55
CA LEU A 360 58.45 4.39 -84.64
C LEU A 360 59.98 4.51 -84.34
N PHE A 361 60.77 3.71 -85.10
CA PHE A 361 62.24 3.73 -85.36
C PHE A 361 63.24 3.41 -84.20
N GLY A 362 64.41 2.77 -84.40
CA GLY A 362 65.00 2.08 -85.58
C GLY A 362 66.48 1.64 -85.35
N GLY A 363 66.98 0.66 -86.14
CA GLY A 363 68.40 0.19 -86.17
C GLY A 363 68.81 -0.86 -85.11
N GLY A 364 69.71 -1.83 -85.36
CA GLY A 364 70.44 -2.21 -86.58
C GLY A 364 71.11 -3.61 -86.46
N SER A 365 71.49 -4.21 -87.59
CA SER A 365 72.02 -5.59 -87.74
C SER A 365 73.51 -5.74 -87.35
N PRO A 366 74.09 -6.96 -87.24
CA PRO A 366 74.58 -7.70 -88.43
C PRO A 366 74.38 -9.25 -88.42
N LYS A 367 74.82 -9.90 -89.51
CA LYS A 367 74.61 -11.32 -89.91
C LYS A 367 75.95 -11.91 -90.40
N PRO A 368 76.29 -13.19 -90.12
CA PRO A 368 76.23 -14.29 -91.12
C PRO A 368 75.61 -15.59 -90.55
N ALA A 369 74.72 -16.32 -91.26
CA ALA A 369 74.91 -17.18 -92.46
C ALA A 369 75.26 -18.67 -92.08
N PRO A 370 75.12 -19.68 -92.96
CA PRO A 370 73.94 -20.56 -92.85
C PRO A 370 74.23 -22.08 -92.83
N ALA A 371 73.33 -22.87 -92.22
CA ALA A 371 73.27 -24.32 -92.40
C ALA A 371 71.82 -24.84 -92.35
N SER A 372 71.55 -25.91 -93.09
CA SER A 372 70.22 -26.49 -93.37
C SER A 372 69.60 -27.27 -92.20
N ASN A 373 68.28 -27.11 -91.98
CA ASN A 373 67.38 -28.19 -91.55
C ASN A 373 65.90 -27.75 -91.50
N ASP A 374 65.01 -28.43 -92.25
CA ASP A 374 63.56 -28.14 -92.29
C ASP A 374 62.83 -28.30 -90.94
N LYS A 375 63.45 -28.99 -89.98
CA LYS A 375 62.97 -29.12 -88.59
C LYS A 375 62.69 -27.76 -87.92
N ALA A 376 63.43 -26.70 -88.27
CA ALA A 376 63.23 -25.38 -87.67
C ALA A 376 61.88 -24.74 -88.06
N LYS A 377 61.42 -24.94 -89.31
CA LYS A 377 60.09 -24.47 -89.76
C LYS A 377 58.97 -25.25 -89.08
N GLN A 378 59.10 -26.57 -88.99
CA GLN A 378 58.10 -27.42 -88.32
C GLN A 378 57.94 -27.07 -86.83
N VAL A 379 59.04 -26.82 -86.10
CA VAL A 379 58.97 -26.39 -84.69
C VAL A 379 58.35 -25.00 -84.54
N ALA A 380 58.62 -24.07 -85.45
CA ALA A 380 57.99 -22.74 -85.44
C ALA A 380 56.48 -22.83 -85.73
N GLU A 381 56.06 -23.71 -86.64
CA GLU A 381 54.65 -23.92 -86.95
C GLU A 381 53.91 -24.68 -85.84
N GLN A 382 54.51 -25.71 -85.26
CA GLN A 382 53.97 -26.40 -84.07
C GLN A 382 53.80 -25.42 -82.89
N LYS A 383 54.77 -24.52 -82.66
CA LYS A 383 54.64 -23.46 -81.64
C LYS A 383 53.50 -22.49 -81.95
N LYS A 384 53.24 -22.15 -83.22
CA LYS A 384 52.07 -21.34 -83.61
C LYS A 384 50.76 -22.08 -83.34
N ARG A 385 50.63 -23.33 -83.80
CA ARG A 385 49.42 -24.16 -83.57
C ARG A 385 49.15 -24.38 -82.08
N ALA A 386 50.18 -24.67 -81.28
CA ALA A 386 50.05 -24.81 -79.83
C ALA A 386 49.68 -23.49 -79.13
N ALA A 387 50.20 -22.35 -79.59
CA ALA A 387 49.82 -21.04 -79.07
C ALA A 387 48.38 -20.64 -79.46
N GLU A 388 47.92 -21.04 -80.64
CA GLU A 388 46.55 -20.84 -81.12
C GLU A 388 45.56 -21.73 -80.36
N GLU A 389 45.88 -23.01 -80.16
CA GLU A 389 45.09 -23.93 -79.34
C GLU A 389 45.03 -23.47 -77.86
N ALA A 390 46.14 -22.98 -77.31
CA ALA A 390 46.16 -22.37 -75.98
C ALA A 390 45.29 -21.11 -75.89
N ARG A 391 45.26 -20.28 -76.95
CA ARG A 391 44.35 -19.12 -77.04
C ARG A 391 42.88 -19.53 -77.16
N ALA A 392 42.58 -20.58 -77.94
CA ALA A 392 41.23 -21.12 -78.07
C ALA A 392 40.71 -21.71 -76.74
N LYS A 393 41.56 -22.47 -76.03
CA LYS A 393 41.26 -22.98 -74.67
C LYS A 393 41.11 -21.86 -73.65
N ALA A 394 41.95 -20.83 -73.69
CA ALA A 394 41.81 -19.66 -72.82
C ALA A 394 40.54 -18.84 -73.12
N ALA A 395 40.12 -18.77 -74.39
CA ALA A 395 38.89 -18.10 -74.80
C ALA A 395 37.64 -18.84 -74.32
N SER A 396 37.58 -20.17 -74.51
CA SER A 396 36.45 -20.98 -74.03
C SER A 396 36.38 -21.03 -72.50
N GLU A 397 37.52 -21.06 -71.80
CA GLU A 397 37.54 -20.94 -70.33
C GLU A 397 37.09 -19.55 -69.86
N ALA A 398 37.47 -18.48 -70.57
CA ALA A 398 36.98 -17.12 -70.26
C ALA A 398 35.47 -16.97 -70.50
N GLU A 399 34.92 -17.62 -71.51
CA GLU A 399 33.49 -17.64 -71.78
C GLU A 399 32.71 -18.47 -70.75
N ALA A 400 33.21 -19.67 -70.39
CA ALA A 400 32.66 -20.46 -69.29
C ALA A 400 32.69 -19.70 -67.94
N ARG A 401 33.76 -18.95 -67.67
CA ARG A 401 33.85 -18.06 -66.49
C ARG A 401 32.82 -16.93 -66.53
N LYS A 402 32.53 -16.34 -67.70
CA LYS A 402 31.46 -15.34 -67.86
C LYS A 402 30.07 -15.95 -67.61
N GLN A 403 29.77 -17.11 -68.20
CA GLN A 403 28.49 -17.80 -67.98
C GLN A 403 28.30 -18.19 -66.50
N ALA A 404 29.35 -18.68 -65.83
CA ALA A 404 29.32 -18.99 -64.41
C ALA A 404 29.16 -17.73 -63.51
N GLN A 405 29.69 -16.57 -63.92
CA GLN A 405 29.43 -15.29 -63.23
C GLN A 405 27.99 -14.82 -63.43
N GLU A 406 27.43 -14.99 -64.63
CA GLU A 406 26.05 -14.63 -64.91
C GLU A 406 25.04 -15.52 -64.15
N GLN A 407 25.28 -16.83 -64.09
CA GLN A 407 24.47 -17.75 -63.30
C GLN A 407 24.47 -17.36 -61.81
N LYS A 408 25.63 -17.03 -61.24
CA LYS A 408 25.74 -16.54 -59.85
C LYS A 408 25.02 -15.22 -59.62
N MET A 409 25.01 -14.32 -60.60
CA MET A 409 24.24 -13.07 -60.52
C MET A 409 22.73 -13.33 -60.53
N ARG A 410 22.25 -14.25 -61.39
CA ARG A 410 20.84 -14.67 -61.43
C ARG A 410 20.40 -15.35 -60.12
N GLU A 411 21.23 -16.21 -59.55
CA GLU A 411 20.98 -16.86 -58.26
C GLU A 411 20.89 -15.84 -57.10
N VAL A 412 21.83 -14.89 -57.03
CA VAL A 412 21.81 -13.80 -56.03
C VAL A 412 20.59 -12.88 -56.21
N GLU A 413 20.11 -12.69 -57.45
CA GLU A 413 18.88 -11.95 -57.71
C GLU A 413 17.63 -12.72 -57.24
N GLN A 414 17.57 -14.04 -57.48
CA GLN A 414 16.49 -14.91 -56.98
C GLN A 414 16.46 -14.91 -55.44
N GLN A 415 17.60 -15.12 -54.78
CA GLN A 415 17.70 -15.04 -53.31
C GLN A 415 17.29 -13.66 -52.76
N ARG A 416 17.57 -12.56 -53.50
CA ARG A 416 17.10 -11.22 -53.13
C ARG A 416 15.57 -11.06 -53.28
N LYS A 417 14.97 -11.64 -54.32
CA LYS A 417 13.51 -11.63 -54.54
C LYS A 417 12.80 -12.44 -53.45
N GLU A 418 13.23 -13.67 -53.20
CA GLU A 418 12.68 -14.54 -52.14
C GLU A 418 12.80 -13.89 -50.75
N LEU A 419 13.94 -13.27 -50.43
CA LEU A 419 14.12 -12.58 -49.16
C LEU A 419 13.27 -11.30 -49.04
N ALA A 420 12.96 -10.63 -50.15
CA ALA A 420 12.03 -9.49 -50.16
C ALA A 420 10.58 -9.96 -49.95
N GLU A 421 10.17 -11.03 -50.65
CA GLU A 421 8.85 -11.65 -50.52
C GLU A 421 8.61 -12.20 -49.11
N ARG A 422 9.57 -12.94 -48.55
CA ARG A 422 9.52 -13.43 -47.15
C ARG A 422 9.37 -12.28 -46.14
N LYS A 423 10.00 -11.13 -46.38
CA LYS A 423 9.85 -9.93 -45.52
C LYS A 423 8.51 -9.23 -45.72
N ALA A 424 7.94 -9.25 -46.92
CA ALA A 424 6.59 -8.75 -47.16
C ALA A 424 5.55 -9.62 -46.43
N ALA A 425 5.64 -10.95 -46.59
CA ALA A 425 4.78 -11.91 -45.90
C ALA A 425 4.90 -11.82 -44.37
N GLU A 426 6.12 -11.68 -43.83
CA GLU A 426 6.32 -11.48 -42.39
C GLU A 426 5.72 -10.14 -41.91
N ALA A 427 5.83 -9.06 -42.69
CA ALA A 427 5.22 -7.78 -42.36
C ALA A 427 3.68 -7.84 -42.39
N GLU A 428 3.10 -8.62 -43.29
CA GLU A 428 1.65 -8.84 -43.37
C GLU A 428 1.14 -9.71 -42.22
N ALA A 429 1.81 -10.84 -41.92
CA ALA A 429 1.51 -11.67 -40.75
C ALA A 429 1.59 -10.87 -39.44
N ARG A 430 2.58 -9.98 -39.30
CA ARG A 430 2.68 -9.04 -38.15
C ARG A 430 1.52 -8.04 -38.09
N LYS A 431 0.99 -7.55 -39.23
CA LYS A 431 -0.22 -6.70 -39.24
C LYS A 431 -1.44 -7.49 -38.76
N GLN A 432 -1.65 -8.69 -39.29
CA GLN A 432 -2.77 -9.56 -38.91
C GLN A 432 -2.71 -9.93 -37.41
N ALA A 433 -1.53 -10.25 -36.88
CA ALA A 433 -1.34 -10.53 -35.45
C ALA A 433 -1.66 -9.31 -34.56
N VAL A 434 -1.25 -8.09 -34.96
CA VAL A 434 -1.60 -6.85 -34.23
C VAL A 434 -3.09 -6.54 -34.30
N GLU A 435 -3.76 -6.86 -35.42
CA GLU A 435 -5.20 -6.72 -35.55
C GLU A 435 -5.96 -7.72 -34.67
N GLN A 436 -5.52 -8.99 -34.63
CA GLN A 436 -6.05 -10.02 -33.72
C GLN A 436 -5.88 -9.61 -32.26
N GLN A 437 -4.70 -9.16 -31.84
CA GLN A 437 -4.48 -8.65 -30.48
C GLN A 437 -5.34 -7.42 -30.16
N ARG A 438 -5.65 -6.56 -31.14
CA ARG A 438 -6.60 -5.45 -30.96
C ARG A 438 -8.03 -5.92 -30.78
N LYS A 439 -8.47 -6.94 -31.53
CA LYS A 439 -9.80 -7.56 -31.41
C LYS A 439 -9.96 -8.25 -30.05
N GLU A 440 -9.00 -9.11 -29.67
CA GLU A 440 -8.98 -9.79 -28.37
C GLU A 440 -8.96 -8.80 -27.20
N LEU A 441 -8.18 -7.72 -27.28
CA LEU A 441 -8.13 -6.69 -26.24
C LEU A 441 -9.42 -5.85 -26.17
N ALA A 442 -10.11 -5.64 -27.30
CA ALA A 442 -11.41 -4.99 -27.32
C ALA A 442 -12.50 -5.88 -26.73
N GLU A 443 -12.52 -7.16 -27.10
CA GLU A 443 -13.44 -8.19 -26.58
C GLU A 443 -13.25 -8.39 -25.07
N ARG A 444 -12.00 -8.53 -24.60
CA ARG A 444 -11.68 -8.61 -23.18
C ARG A 444 -12.14 -7.38 -22.39
N LYS A 445 -12.04 -6.18 -22.96
CA LYS A 445 -12.56 -4.94 -22.35
C LYS A 445 -14.09 -4.88 -22.34
N ALA A 446 -14.75 -5.43 -23.36
CA ALA A 446 -16.21 -5.55 -23.37
C ALA A 446 -16.68 -6.53 -22.29
N ALA A 447 -16.07 -7.71 -22.20
CA ALA A 447 -16.34 -8.70 -21.16
C ALA A 447 -16.07 -8.17 -19.74
N GLU A 448 -14.96 -7.45 -19.52
CA GLU A 448 -14.68 -6.81 -18.23
C GLU A 448 -15.71 -5.73 -17.87
N ALA A 449 -16.18 -4.96 -18.85
CA ALA A 449 -17.24 -3.96 -18.65
C ALA A 449 -18.59 -4.61 -18.33
N GLU A 450 -18.91 -5.76 -18.93
CA GLU A 450 -20.13 -6.52 -18.65
C GLU A 450 -20.09 -7.21 -17.28
N ALA A 451 -18.99 -7.89 -16.95
CA ALA A 451 -18.76 -8.46 -15.61
C ALA A 451 -18.84 -7.38 -14.52
N ARG A 452 -18.35 -6.15 -14.80
CA ARG A 452 -18.49 -5.00 -13.88
C ARG A 452 -19.93 -4.51 -13.72
N LYS A 453 -20.78 -4.61 -14.76
CA LYS A 453 -22.23 -4.32 -14.64
C LYS A 453 -22.91 -5.36 -13.77
N GLN A 454 -22.70 -6.65 -14.05
CA GLN A 454 -23.27 -7.76 -13.29
C GLN A 454 -22.84 -7.71 -11.80
N ALA A 455 -21.56 -7.44 -11.52
CA ALA A 455 -21.07 -7.27 -10.16
C ALA A 455 -21.64 -6.02 -9.44
N ALA A 456 -21.95 -4.95 -10.17
CA ALA A 456 -22.62 -3.78 -9.60
C ALA A 456 -24.10 -4.07 -9.28
N GLU A 457 -24.77 -4.87 -10.11
CA GLU A 457 -26.15 -5.32 -9.91
C GLU A 457 -26.26 -6.26 -8.70
N GLN A 458 -25.40 -7.29 -8.61
CA GLN A 458 -25.31 -8.17 -7.45
C GLN A 458 -25.07 -7.39 -6.14
N ARG A 459 -24.21 -6.35 -6.17
CA ARG A 459 -24.00 -5.46 -5.02
C ARG A 459 -25.23 -4.63 -4.67
N ARG A 460 -26.06 -4.22 -5.64
CA ARG A 460 -27.33 -3.54 -5.37
C ARG A 460 -28.32 -4.47 -4.69
N ILE A 461 -28.43 -5.72 -5.15
CA ILE A 461 -29.29 -6.75 -4.56
C ILE A 461 -28.87 -7.00 -3.10
N GLN A 462 -27.58 -7.27 -2.84
CA GLN A 462 -27.06 -7.48 -1.48
C GLN A 462 -27.27 -6.27 -0.56
N LEU A 463 -27.11 -5.04 -1.06
CA LEU A 463 -27.39 -3.82 -0.28
C LEU A 463 -28.88 -3.62 -0.01
N GLU A 464 -29.76 -4.07 -0.89
CA GLU A 464 -31.21 -4.05 -0.68
C GLU A 464 -31.64 -5.10 0.35
N GLU A 465 -31.07 -6.31 0.28
CA GLU A 465 -31.27 -7.37 1.28
C GLU A 465 -30.80 -6.93 2.66
N GLN A 466 -29.59 -6.37 2.78
CA GLN A 466 -29.09 -5.81 4.06
C GLN A 466 -30.00 -4.67 4.58
N ARG A 467 -30.57 -3.85 3.69
CA ARG A 467 -31.55 -2.83 4.10
C ARG A 467 -32.86 -3.43 4.59
N LYS A 468 -33.36 -4.50 3.94
CA LYS A 468 -34.55 -5.25 4.38
C LYS A 468 -34.31 -5.94 5.73
N GLU A 469 -33.13 -6.56 5.93
CA GLU A 469 -32.76 -7.20 7.18
C GLU A 469 -32.62 -6.19 8.33
N LEU A 470 -31.97 -5.04 8.09
CA LEU A 470 -31.87 -3.95 9.08
C LEU A 470 -33.23 -3.31 9.38
N ALA A 471 -34.12 -3.20 8.39
CA ALA A 471 -35.49 -2.73 8.60
C ALA A 471 -36.30 -3.73 9.42
N ALA A 472 -36.20 -5.03 9.14
CA ALA A 472 -36.84 -6.10 9.90
C ALA A 472 -36.34 -6.14 11.36
N LYS A 473 -35.03 -6.02 11.58
CA LYS A 473 -34.45 -5.91 12.93
C LYS A 473 -34.97 -4.70 13.71
N LYS A 474 -35.04 -3.53 13.06
CA LYS A 474 -35.63 -2.32 13.68
C LYS A 474 -37.13 -2.45 13.96
N ALA A 475 -37.88 -3.14 13.10
CA ALA A 475 -39.30 -3.43 13.33
C ALA A 475 -39.49 -4.36 14.53
N ALA A 476 -38.74 -5.46 14.61
CA ALA A 476 -38.76 -6.40 15.73
C ALA A 476 -38.33 -5.75 17.05
N GLU A 477 -37.32 -4.88 17.04
CA GLU A 477 -36.89 -4.12 18.22
C GLU A 477 -37.99 -3.16 18.73
N LEU A 478 -38.69 -2.47 17.81
CA LEU A 478 -39.83 -1.61 18.16
C LEU A 478 -41.02 -2.42 18.70
N GLU A 479 -41.26 -3.62 18.18
CA GLU A 479 -42.31 -4.51 18.67
C GLU A 479 -41.98 -5.08 20.06
N ALA A 480 -40.75 -5.55 20.27
CA ALA A 480 -40.25 -5.97 21.59
C ALA A 480 -40.33 -4.82 22.61
N ARG A 481 -40.02 -3.58 22.21
CA ARG A 481 -40.17 -2.39 23.06
C ARG A 481 -41.63 -2.10 23.42
N LYS A 482 -42.58 -2.27 22.48
CA LYS A 482 -44.03 -2.15 22.76
C LYS A 482 -44.51 -3.25 23.72
N GLN A 483 -44.08 -4.50 23.52
CA GLN A 483 -44.41 -5.61 24.41
C GLN A 483 -43.88 -5.37 25.83
N ALA A 484 -42.61 -4.99 25.97
CA ALA A 484 -42.01 -4.65 27.27
C ALA A 484 -42.66 -3.43 27.96
N GLU A 485 -43.20 -2.47 27.20
CA GLU A 485 -43.99 -1.37 27.78
C GLU A 485 -45.38 -1.83 28.26
N LEU A 486 -46.04 -2.72 27.52
CA LEU A 486 -47.31 -3.33 27.94
C LEU A 486 -47.14 -4.20 29.20
N GLU A 487 -46.06 -4.98 29.29
CA GLU A 487 -45.72 -5.74 30.51
C GLU A 487 -45.44 -4.81 31.70
N LYS A 488 -44.69 -3.72 31.50
CA LYS A 488 -44.48 -2.71 32.55
C LYS A 488 -45.80 -2.07 33.03
N LYS A 489 -46.74 -1.82 32.12
CA LYS A 489 -48.09 -1.31 32.47
C LYS A 489 -48.89 -2.34 33.26
N ARG A 490 -48.90 -3.62 32.84
CA ARG A 490 -49.54 -4.72 33.58
C ARG A 490 -48.96 -4.89 34.98
N ALA A 491 -47.63 -4.96 35.11
CA ALA A 491 -46.95 -5.08 36.40
C ALA A 491 -47.16 -3.87 37.32
N LEU A 492 -47.35 -2.65 36.76
CA LEU A 492 -47.72 -1.47 37.54
C LEU A 492 -49.18 -1.55 38.01
N GLU A 493 -50.10 -2.01 37.16
CA GLU A 493 -51.51 -2.18 37.51
C GLU A 493 -51.69 -3.27 38.57
N GLU A 494 -51.00 -4.40 38.44
CA GLU A 494 -50.97 -5.49 39.42
C GLU A 494 -50.48 -5.00 40.79
N LYS A 495 -49.40 -4.20 40.83
CA LYS A 495 -48.95 -3.54 42.07
C LYS A 495 -50.02 -2.62 42.67
N ARG A 496 -50.72 -1.82 41.84
CA ARG A 496 -51.80 -0.95 42.31
C ARG A 496 -53.00 -1.75 42.84
N ARG A 497 -53.30 -2.93 42.27
CA ARG A 497 -54.32 -3.86 42.79
C ARG A 497 -53.89 -4.44 44.13
N ALA A 498 -52.67 -4.96 44.25
CA ALA A 498 -52.13 -5.50 45.50
C ALA A 498 -52.04 -4.45 46.64
N ASP A 499 -51.68 -3.21 46.32
CA ASP A 499 -51.65 -2.11 47.30
C ASP A 499 -53.06 -1.63 47.69
N ALA A 500 -54.05 -1.74 46.80
CA ALA A 500 -55.46 -1.47 47.11
C ALA A 500 -56.05 -2.59 48.00
N GLU A 501 -55.72 -3.85 47.72
CA GLU A 501 -56.12 -5.02 48.50
C GLU A 501 -55.56 -4.97 49.93
N LYS A 502 -54.26 -4.66 50.09
CA LYS A 502 -53.65 -4.43 51.41
C LYS A 502 -54.37 -3.34 52.21
N LYS A 503 -54.74 -2.23 51.56
CA LYS A 503 -55.51 -1.14 52.21
C LYS A 503 -56.93 -1.59 52.58
N ALA A 504 -57.58 -2.41 51.76
CA ALA A 504 -58.89 -2.99 52.09
C ALA A 504 -58.79 -3.91 53.31
N ALA A 505 -57.81 -4.81 53.34
CA ALA A 505 -57.55 -5.71 54.47
C ALA A 505 -57.18 -4.95 55.76
N GLU A 506 -56.38 -3.88 55.67
CA GLU A 506 -56.06 -3.01 56.82
C GLU A 506 -57.31 -2.30 57.37
N LEU A 507 -58.19 -1.80 56.49
CA LEU A 507 -59.45 -1.19 56.89
C LEU A 507 -60.41 -2.20 57.53
N GLU A 508 -60.43 -3.44 57.05
CA GLU A 508 -61.24 -4.51 57.64
C GLU A 508 -60.70 -4.96 59.01
N ALA A 509 -59.40 -5.19 59.13
CA ALA A 509 -58.73 -5.48 60.40
C ALA A 509 -58.96 -4.36 61.43
N ARG A 510 -58.93 -3.08 60.99
CA ARG A 510 -59.25 -1.93 61.85
C ARG A 510 -60.71 -1.93 62.32
N LYS A 511 -61.67 -2.30 61.46
CA LYS A 511 -63.09 -2.47 61.85
C LYS A 511 -63.25 -3.61 62.86
N GLN A 512 -62.61 -4.76 62.64
CA GLN A 512 -62.64 -5.90 63.55
C GLN A 512 -62.05 -5.52 64.93
N ALA A 513 -60.88 -4.88 64.96
CA ALA A 513 -60.26 -4.40 66.20
C ALA A 513 -61.09 -3.32 66.93
N GLU A 514 -61.89 -2.52 66.22
CA GLU A 514 -62.84 -1.59 66.84
C GLU A 514 -64.05 -2.31 67.46
N LEU A 515 -64.58 -3.34 66.79
CA LEU A 515 -65.65 -4.20 67.33
C LEU A 515 -65.18 -4.97 68.57
N GLU A 516 -63.96 -5.50 68.57
CA GLU A 516 -63.35 -6.13 69.74
C GLU A 516 -63.15 -5.14 70.89
N LYS A 517 -62.65 -3.92 70.62
CA LYS A 517 -62.55 -2.86 71.63
C LYS A 517 -63.91 -2.50 72.23
N LYS A 518 -64.98 -2.49 71.43
CA LYS A 518 -66.35 -2.27 71.93
C LYS A 518 -66.82 -3.42 72.83
N ARG A 519 -66.61 -4.68 72.40
CA ARG A 519 -66.91 -5.87 73.21
C ARG A 519 -66.16 -5.88 74.54
N ALA A 520 -64.84 -5.65 74.51
CA ALA A 520 -64.01 -5.61 75.72
C ALA A 520 -64.36 -4.44 76.67
N LEU A 521 -64.85 -3.32 76.15
CA LEU A 521 -65.33 -2.21 76.97
C LEU A 521 -66.72 -2.49 77.59
N GLU A 522 -67.59 -3.19 76.87
CA GLU A 522 -68.86 -3.69 77.40
C GLU A 522 -68.66 -4.77 78.47
N GLU A 523 -67.71 -5.70 78.24
CA GLU A 523 -67.31 -6.71 79.20
C GLU A 523 -66.71 -6.09 80.47
N LYS A 524 -65.84 -5.08 80.33
CA LYS A 524 -65.35 -4.29 81.49
C LYS A 524 -66.49 -3.62 82.24
N ARG A 525 -67.46 -3.02 81.54
CA ARG A 525 -68.65 -2.44 82.18
C ARG A 525 -69.49 -3.47 82.93
N LYS A 526 -69.63 -4.69 82.39
CA LYS A 526 -70.29 -5.82 83.07
C LYS A 526 -69.52 -6.26 84.31
N ALA A 527 -68.20 -6.46 84.19
CA ALA A 527 -67.33 -6.85 85.30
C ALA A 527 -67.25 -5.79 86.40
N ASP A 528 -67.24 -4.50 86.06
CA ASP A 528 -67.22 -3.40 87.04
C ASP A 528 -68.59 -3.22 87.70
N ALA A 529 -69.70 -3.44 86.98
CA ALA A 529 -71.04 -3.52 87.57
C ALA A 529 -71.16 -4.70 88.54
N GLU A 530 -70.62 -5.87 88.17
CA GLU A 530 -70.60 -7.05 89.04
C GLU A 530 -69.73 -6.83 90.28
N LYS A 531 -68.52 -6.29 90.14
CA LYS A 531 -67.66 -5.90 91.27
C LYS A 531 -68.37 -4.91 92.20
N LYS A 532 -69.14 -3.96 91.66
CA LYS A 532 -69.91 -2.99 92.44
C LYS A 532 -71.07 -3.69 93.20
N ALA A 533 -71.75 -4.65 92.58
CA ALA A 533 -72.75 -5.49 93.24
C ALA A 533 -72.13 -6.40 94.33
N GLN A 534 -70.95 -6.96 94.09
CA GLN A 534 -70.20 -7.75 95.08
C GLN A 534 -69.68 -6.87 96.24
N GLN A 535 -69.26 -5.62 95.98
CA GLN A 535 -68.90 -4.66 97.03
C GLN A 535 -70.13 -4.25 97.86
N GLN A 536 -71.30 -4.04 97.25
CA GLN A 536 -72.54 -3.78 97.99
C GLN A 536 -72.93 -4.96 98.90
N LYS A 537 -72.77 -6.21 98.44
CA LYS A 537 -72.94 -7.39 99.30
C LYS A 537 -71.91 -7.47 100.44
N LYS A 538 -70.65 -7.07 100.20
CA LYS A 538 -69.59 -7.04 101.23
C LYS A 538 -69.69 -5.87 102.22
N GLN A 539 -70.45 -4.83 101.91
CA GLN A 539 -70.72 -3.71 102.83
C GLN A 539 -71.85 -3.98 103.85
N GLN A 540 -72.50 -5.16 103.82
CA GLN A 540 -73.52 -5.56 104.79
C GLN A 540 -73.04 -6.56 105.86
N ALA A 541 -71.77 -6.98 105.87
CA ALA A 541 -71.31 -8.03 106.78
C ALA A 541 -69.83 -7.93 107.21
N VAL A 542 -69.47 -6.92 108.02
CA VAL A 542 -68.34 -7.04 108.98
C VAL A 542 -68.65 -6.31 110.29
N LYS A 543 -68.84 -7.08 111.36
CA LYS A 543 -68.53 -6.70 112.74
C LYS A 543 -67.73 -7.85 113.37
N THR A 544 -66.93 -7.51 114.38
CA THR A 544 -66.40 -8.36 115.46
C THR A 544 -65.29 -9.42 115.20
N VAL A 545 -64.08 -9.03 115.63
CA VAL A 545 -63.01 -9.69 116.43
C VAL A 545 -62.17 -10.94 116.00
N SER A 546 -60.84 -10.73 116.09
CA SER A 546 -59.74 -11.56 116.64
C SER A 546 -59.72 -13.10 116.57
N SER A 547 -58.61 -13.68 116.08
CA SER A 547 -57.52 -14.28 116.90
C SER A 547 -56.46 -14.96 116.01
N ALA A 548 -55.20 -15.05 116.49
CA ALA A 548 -54.19 -16.00 116.02
C ALA A 548 -54.21 -17.27 116.93
N PRO A 549 -53.54 -18.42 116.64
CA PRO A 549 -52.09 -18.55 116.40
C PRO A 549 -51.65 -19.58 115.32
N ARG A 550 -50.34 -19.88 115.25
CA ARG A 550 -49.63 -20.82 114.34
C ARG A 550 -49.77 -22.29 114.79
N LEU A 551 -49.67 -23.29 113.88
CA LEU A 551 -48.94 -24.59 114.04
C LEU A 551 -49.07 -25.56 112.82
N PHE A 552 -47.96 -26.06 112.23
CA PHE A 552 -47.79 -27.27 111.34
C PHE A 552 -48.77 -27.50 110.14
N GLY A 553 -48.48 -28.25 109.06
CA GLY A 553 -47.29 -28.96 108.59
C GLY A 553 -47.67 -30.07 107.56
N PHE A 554 -46.69 -30.53 106.76
CA PHE A 554 -46.61 -31.85 106.08
C PHE A 554 -47.31 -32.14 104.72
N GLY A 555 -46.52 -32.73 103.80
CA GLY A 555 -46.96 -33.64 102.69
C GLY A 555 -47.40 -33.00 101.35
N GLY A 556 -46.87 -33.34 100.17
CA GLY A 556 -45.69 -34.16 99.83
C GLY A 556 -45.85 -34.97 98.53
N GLY A 557 -44.86 -34.90 97.63
CA GLY A 557 -44.63 -35.85 96.51
C GLY A 557 -45.22 -35.51 95.13
N GLU A 558 -44.68 -35.98 94.00
CA GLU A 558 -43.44 -36.78 93.79
C GLU A 558 -43.11 -36.89 92.26
N LYS A 559 -41.92 -36.42 91.82
CA LYS A 559 -41.06 -36.84 90.66
C LYS A 559 -41.68 -36.94 89.23
N ASP A 560 -40.97 -37.00 88.09
CA ASP A 560 -39.58 -37.32 87.66
C ASP A 560 -39.08 -36.28 86.60
N ALA A 561 -37.93 -36.39 85.90
CA ALA A 561 -36.53 -36.55 86.30
C ALA A 561 -35.59 -36.25 85.09
N ALA A 562 -34.41 -35.69 85.34
CA ALA A 562 -33.18 -35.65 84.49
C ALA A 562 -33.22 -35.22 82.99
N SER A 563 -32.51 -34.12 82.65
CA SER A 563 -31.54 -34.12 81.53
C SER A 563 -30.59 -32.89 81.54
N ALA A 564 -29.33 -33.16 81.22
CA ALA A 564 -28.11 -32.34 81.12
C ALA A 564 -28.13 -30.82 80.77
N SER A 565 -27.21 -30.13 81.45
CA SER A 565 -26.42 -28.92 81.07
C SER A 565 -25.91 -28.89 79.59
N PRO A 566 -25.52 -27.74 78.99
CA PRO A 566 -24.86 -26.62 79.70
C PRO A 566 -25.22 -25.16 79.35
N THR A 567 -25.02 -24.34 80.38
CA THR A 567 -24.73 -22.90 80.40
C THR A 567 -23.78 -22.43 79.29
N VAL A 568 -24.17 -21.37 78.58
CA VAL A 568 -23.21 -20.35 78.09
C VAL A 568 -23.52 -19.03 78.79
N SER A 569 -22.56 -18.57 79.59
CA SER A 569 -22.60 -17.28 80.27
C SER A 569 -22.38 -16.14 79.26
N ILE A 570 -23.23 -15.11 79.32
CA ILE A 570 -22.81 -13.74 79.00
C ILE A 570 -23.25 -12.84 80.16
N GLN A 571 -22.37 -12.70 81.15
CA GLN A 571 -22.46 -11.62 82.13
C GLN A 571 -22.22 -10.28 81.42
N SER A 572 -23.28 -9.54 81.12
CA SER A 572 -23.19 -8.12 80.78
C SER A 572 -23.12 -7.30 82.09
N THR A 573 -21.94 -7.27 82.70
CA THR A 573 -21.63 -6.42 83.86
C THR A 573 -21.60 -4.94 83.46
N SER A 574 -22.77 -4.32 83.29
CA SER A 574 -22.87 -2.86 83.30
C SER A 574 -22.60 -2.38 84.73
N THR A 575 -21.36 -1.98 85.02
CA THR A 575 -20.98 -1.28 86.23
C THR A 575 -21.80 0.01 86.34
N GLN A 576 -22.93 -0.05 87.05
CA GLN A 576 -23.62 1.15 87.49
C GLN A 576 -22.68 1.86 88.48
N ALA A 577 -22.05 2.94 88.01
CA ALA A 577 -21.25 3.79 88.87
C ALA A 577 -22.13 4.30 90.02
N SER A 578 -21.82 3.86 91.23
CA SER A 578 -22.51 4.35 92.43
C SER A 578 -22.19 5.82 92.64
N ALA A 579 -23.19 6.61 93.02
CA ALA A 579 -23.02 8.04 93.22
C ALA A 579 -21.98 8.32 94.34
N PRO A 580 -21.04 9.26 94.16
CA PRO A 580 -20.15 9.66 95.23
C PRO A 580 -20.93 10.16 96.45
N ARG A 581 -20.57 9.70 97.65
CA ARG A 581 -21.25 10.06 98.90
C ARG A 581 -21.35 11.58 99.05
N GLY A 582 -22.55 12.09 99.37
CA GLY A 582 -22.82 13.52 99.55
C GLY A 582 -23.03 14.32 98.26
N VAL A 583 -23.16 13.67 97.10
CA VAL A 583 -23.60 14.33 95.85
C VAL A 583 -25.02 13.89 95.50
N PRO A 584 -26.01 14.80 95.43
CA PRO A 584 -27.38 14.44 95.06
C PRO A 584 -27.43 13.82 93.65
N THR A 585 -28.22 12.78 93.51
CA THR A 585 -28.41 12.04 92.26
C THR A 585 -29.67 12.52 91.56
N ILE A 586 -29.60 12.77 90.26
CA ILE A 586 -30.78 13.03 89.43
C ILE A 586 -31.00 11.83 88.51
N THR A 587 -32.17 11.21 88.63
CA THR A 587 -32.64 10.10 87.81
C THR A 587 -33.66 10.57 86.76
N LYS A 588 -33.90 9.74 85.73
CA LYS A 588 -34.90 9.99 84.66
C LYS A 588 -34.74 11.37 84.01
N TRP A 589 -33.50 11.83 83.90
CA TRP A 589 -33.21 13.22 83.60
C TRP A 589 -33.26 13.51 82.09
N LYS A 590 -33.53 14.77 81.75
CA LYS A 590 -33.55 15.29 80.38
C LYS A 590 -32.86 16.64 80.36
N GLN A 591 -31.91 16.80 79.44
CA GLN A 591 -31.29 18.10 79.18
C GLN A 591 -32.19 18.94 78.25
N ALA A 592 -32.50 20.17 78.65
CA ALA A 592 -33.21 21.13 77.81
C ALA A 592 -32.24 21.95 76.92
N ARG A 593 -32.80 22.72 75.98
CA ARG A 593 -32.01 23.41 74.92
C ARG A 593 -31.09 24.51 75.46
N ASP A 594 -31.42 25.08 76.61
CA ASP A 594 -30.61 26.05 77.35
C ASP A 594 -29.44 25.40 78.13
N GLY A 595 -29.42 24.07 78.20
CA GLY A 595 -28.44 23.27 78.93
C GLY A 595 -28.85 22.89 80.35
N SER A 596 -30.02 23.31 80.85
CA SER A 596 -30.58 22.90 82.14
C SER A 596 -30.91 21.40 82.16
N ILE A 597 -30.94 20.79 83.35
CA ILE A 597 -31.37 19.40 83.53
C ILE A 597 -32.65 19.36 84.36
N THR A 598 -33.71 18.82 83.78
CA THR A 598 -34.93 18.40 84.49
C THR A 598 -34.81 16.93 84.87
N GLY A 599 -35.22 16.53 86.07
CA GLY A 599 -35.25 15.14 86.49
C GLY A 599 -35.73 14.95 87.92
N VAL A 600 -35.66 13.72 88.43
CA VAL A 600 -36.08 13.37 89.79
C VAL A 600 -34.85 13.26 90.69
N ILE A 601 -34.80 14.05 91.77
CA ILE A 601 -33.66 14.08 92.68
C ILE A 601 -33.76 13.01 93.79
N SER A 602 -32.61 12.54 94.27
CA SER A 602 -32.46 11.83 95.53
C SER A 602 -31.10 12.10 96.18
N GLY A 603 -31.00 11.87 97.50
CA GLY A 603 -29.79 12.10 98.29
C GLY A 603 -29.44 13.58 98.45
N SER A 604 -30.45 14.46 98.52
CA SER A 604 -30.29 15.89 98.82
C SER A 604 -30.73 16.21 100.24
N ASN A 605 -30.07 17.18 100.87
CA ASN A 605 -30.53 17.73 102.17
C ASN A 605 -31.55 18.87 102.00
N SER A 606 -31.88 19.26 100.76
CA SER A 606 -32.71 20.44 100.45
C SER A 606 -33.98 20.12 99.66
N PHE A 607 -34.17 18.86 99.30
CA PHE A 607 -35.30 18.34 98.51
C PHE A 607 -35.57 16.91 98.96
N ASP A 608 -36.83 16.49 98.96
CA ASP A 608 -37.19 15.13 99.36
C ASP A 608 -36.86 14.13 98.24
N ASP A 609 -36.57 12.87 98.62
CA ASP A 609 -36.25 11.80 97.69
C ASP A 609 -37.46 11.49 96.79
N GLY A 610 -37.37 11.87 95.51
CA GLY A 610 -38.46 11.76 94.54
C GLY A 610 -38.94 13.09 93.95
N ASP A 611 -38.47 14.22 94.46
CA ASP A 611 -38.90 15.54 93.98
C ASP A 611 -38.45 15.84 92.53
N PRO A 612 -39.31 16.45 91.70
CA PRO A 612 -38.94 16.93 90.38
C PRO A 612 -38.14 18.24 90.48
N VAL A 613 -36.85 18.19 90.10
CA VAL A 613 -35.96 19.35 90.09
C VAL A 613 -35.62 19.82 88.68
N THR A 614 -35.41 21.13 88.54
CA THR A 614 -34.76 21.73 87.36
C THR A 614 -33.49 22.43 87.81
N THR A 615 -32.34 22.01 87.27
CA THR A 615 -31.05 22.61 87.58
C THR A 615 -30.72 23.79 86.65
N SER A 616 -29.86 24.71 87.08
CA SER A 616 -29.31 25.72 86.16
C SER A 616 -28.41 25.05 85.10
N PRO A 617 -28.18 25.68 83.93
CA PRO A 617 -27.46 25.04 82.83
C PRO A 617 -26.11 24.44 83.22
N ILE A 618 -25.82 23.22 82.78
CA ILE A 618 -24.57 22.54 83.13
C ILE A 618 -23.36 23.08 82.36
N VAL A 619 -22.19 22.89 82.96
CA VAL A 619 -20.90 23.09 82.31
C VAL A 619 -20.44 21.75 81.73
N GLY A 620 -20.59 21.58 80.41
CA GLY A 620 -20.18 20.37 79.68
C GLY A 620 -21.34 19.60 79.04
N LYS A 621 -21.07 18.38 78.58
CA LYS A 621 -22.08 17.46 78.02
C LYS A 621 -22.69 16.62 79.13
N ALA A 622 -24.01 16.46 79.13
CA ALA A 622 -24.69 15.57 80.07
C ALA A 622 -24.42 14.11 79.68
N VAL A 623 -23.70 13.36 80.52
CA VAL A 623 -23.39 11.94 80.31
C VAL A 623 -23.88 11.15 81.51
N GLY A 624 -24.72 10.14 81.27
CA GLY A 624 -25.21 9.25 82.32
C GLY A 624 -24.05 8.51 82.99
N GLY A 625 -24.06 8.44 84.32
CA GLY A 625 -22.98 7.87 85.13
C GLY A 625 -21.87 8.86 85.53
N THR A 626 -22.06 10.17 85.31
CA THR A 626 -21.06 11.20 85.67
C THR A 626 -21.62 12.26 86.64
N VAL A 627 -20.73 12.88 87.43
CA VAL A 627 -21.06 14.08 88.21
C VAL A 627 -20.92 15.31 87.30
N VAL A 628 -22.01 16.04 87.10
CA VAL A 628 -22.03 17.31 86.37
C VAL A 628 -22.05 18.49 87.35
N ARG A 629 -21.46 19.61 86.94
CA ARG A 629 -21.51 20.89 87.67
C ARG A 629 -22.38 21.88 86.91
N THR A 630 -23.32 22.51 87.61
CA THR A 630 -24.14 23.58 87.05
C THR A 630 -23.38 24.90 86.97
N LYS A 631 -23.85 25.85 86.16
CA LYS A 631 -23.33 27.23 86.15
C LYS A 631 -23.48 27.94 87.50
N SER A 632 -24.48 27.57 88.31
CA SER A 632 -24.59 28.04 89.71
C SER A 632 -23.60 27.37 90.68
N GLY A 633 -22.75 26.45 90.20
CA GLY A 633 -21.70 25.80 90.98
C GLY A 633 -22.09 24.49 91.66
N SER A 634 -23.39 24.19 91.77
CA SER A 634 -23.95 22.97 92.35
C SER A 634 -23.52 21.71 91.58
N ARG A 635 -23.38 20.58 92.28
CA ARG A 635 -22.95 19.29 91.70
C ARG A 635 -24.06 18.26 91.81
N TYR A 636 -24.30 17.51 90.73
CA TYR A 636 -25.31 16.45 90.67
C TYR A 636 -24.77 15.23 89.93
N PHE A 637 -25.11 14.03 90.39
CA PHE A 637 -24.78 12.78 89.72
C PHE A 637 -25.92 12.37 88.77
N LEU A 638 -25.63 12.11 87.49
CA LEU A 638 -26.66 11.81 86.49
C LEU A 638 -26.88 10.31 86.34
N ALA A 639 -27.77 9.74 87.14
CA ALA A 639 -28.05 8.30 87.10
C ALA A 639 -29.06 7.92 86.00
N GLY A 640 -28.63 7.05 85.08
CA GLY A 640 -29.49 6.47 84.04
C GLY A 640 -29.87 7.44 82.92
N GLY A 641 -29.22 7.31 81.76
CA GLY A 641 -29.57 8.08 80.55
C GLY A 641 -28.57 7.88 79.43
N THR A 642 -28.94 7.13 78.38
CA THR A 642 -28.17 7.04 77.14
C THR A 642 -28.54 8.22 76.24
N ALA A 643 -27.58 9.10 75.96
CA ALA A 643 -27.79 10.21 75.05
C ALA A 643 -28.09 9.69 73.63
N PRO A 644 -29.23 10.04 73.00
CA PRO A 644 -29.54 9.56 71.66
C PRO A 644 -28.53 10.13 70.65
N PRO A 645 -28.08 9.34 69.65
CA PRO A 645 -27.13 9.81 68.66
C PRO A 645 -27.71 10.99 67.88
N SER A 646 -26.91 12.04 67.70
CA SER A 646 -27.35 13.25 67.01
C SER A 646 -27.81 12.95 65.58
N ARG A 647 -28.81 13.68 65.08
CA ARG A 647 -29.29 13.53 63.69
C ARG A 647 -28.18 13.69 62.64
N ALA A 648 -27.10 14.40 62.96
CA ALA A 648 -25.95 14.56 62.09
C ALA A 648 -25.19 13.25 61.82
N SER A 649 -24.95 12.42 62.84
CA SER A 649 -24.20 11.16 62.66
C SER A 649 -24.98 10.10 61.87
N LEU A 650 -26.32 10.08 62.02
CA LEU A 650 -27.20 9.23 61.21
C LEU A 650 -27.24 9.67 59.73
N ALA A 651 -27.26 10.97 59.47
CA ALA A 651 -27.20 11.49 58.10
C ALA A 651 -25.86 11.17 57.41
N GLN A 652 -24.74 11.24 58.16
CA GLN A 652 -23.40 10.93 57.65
C GLN A 652 -23.24 9.44 57.32
N ALA A 653 -23.66 8.54 58.23
CA ALA A 653 -23.66 7.09 57.97
C ALA A 653 -24.51 6.71 56.73
N ALA A 654 -25.67 7.36 56.53
CA ALA A 654 -26.51 7.15 55.35
C ALA A 654 -25.87 7.66 54.05
N ALA A 655 -25.05 8.73 54.11
CA ALA A 655 -24.30 9.23 52.96
C ALA A 655 -23.15 8.28 52.58
N ASP A 656 -22.41 7.77 53.56
CA ASP A 656 -21.30 6.82 53.33
C ASP A 656 -21.80 5.49 52.78
N ALA A 657 -22.92 4.96 53.30
CA ALA A 657 -23.57 3.75 52.76
C ALA A 657 -24.00 3.93 51.29
N ARG A 658 -24.55 5.10 50.92
CA ARG A 658 -24.88 5.43 49.51
C ARG A 658 -23.63 5.50 48.63
N LYS A 659 -22.55 6.07 49.13
CA LYS A 659 -21.27 6.17 48.41
C LYS A 659 -20.65 4.79 48.16
N GLN A 660 -20.69 3.89 49.14
CA GLN A 660 -20.25 2.50 48.99
C GLN A 660 -21.13 1.72 48.00
N ALA A 661 -22.46 1.86 48.07
CA ALA A 661 -23.37 1.23 47.12
C ALA A 661 -23.14 1.71 45.68
N GLN A 662 -22.89 3.00 45.46
CA GLN A 662 -22.53 3.55 44.16
C GLN A 662 -21.16 3.08 43.65
N ALA A 663 -20.18 2.91 44.54
CA ALA A 663 -18.87 2.35 44.18
C ALA A 663 -19.00 0.88 43.71
N ALA A 664 -19.69 0.04 44.49
CA ALA A 664 -19.93 -1.36 44.14
C ALA A 664 -20.76 -1.52 42.83
N ALA A 665 -21.72 -0.63 42.59
CA ALA A 665 -22.48 -0.61 41.33
C ALA A 665 -21.60 -0.24 40.12
N ARG A 666 -20.69 0.73 40.28
CA ARG A 666 -19.71 1.11 39.25
C ARG A 666 -18.71 -0.01 38.96
N GLU A 667 -18.24 -0.72 39.99
CA GLU A 667 -17.33 -1.85 39.82
C GLU A 667 -17.99 -3.00 39.05
N LYS A 668 -19.22 -3.38 39.41
CA LYS A 668 -20.00 -4.39 38.67
C LYS A 668 -20.27 -3.98 37.23
N ALA A 669 -20.57 -2.70 36.98
CA ALA A 669 -20.74 -2.18 35.62
C ALA A 669 -19.41 -2.25 34.83
N ALA A 670 -18.29 -1.88 35.45
CA ALA A 670 -16.96 -1.97 34.83
C ALA A 670 -16.60 -3.42 34.47
N GLN A 671 -16.80 -4.38 35.38
CA GLN A 671 -16.60 -5.81 35.13
C GLN A 671 -17.48 -6.30 33.97
N ALA A 672 -18.78 -5.99 33.96
CA ALA A 672 -19.68 -6.36 32.86
C ALA A 672 -19.23 -5.78 31.50
N THR A 673 -18.76 -4.52 31.46
CA THR A 673 -18.21 -3.94 30.21
C THR A 673 -16.88 -4.57 29.79
N ALA A 674 -16.04 -4.99 30.73
CA ALA A 674 -14.78 -5.68 30.44
C ALA A 674 -15.02 -7.08 29.85
N ASP A 675 -15.98 -7.82 30.39
CA ASP A 675 -16.30 -9.16 29.90
C ASP A 675 -17.07 -9.12 28.57
N ALA A 676 -17.98 -8.15 28.38
CA ALA A 676 -18.57 -7.88 27.06
C ALA A 676 -17.50 -7.54 26.00
N ARG A 677 -16.47 -6.77 26.38
CA ARG A 677 -15.33 -6.46 25.49
C ARG A 677 -14.48 -7.70 25.18
N LYS A 678 -14.23 -8.59 26.15
CA LYS A 678 -13.53 -9.87 25.91
C LYS A 678 -14.33 -10.77 24.96
N GLN A 679 -15.64 -10.91 25.17
CA GLN A 679 -16.52 -11.69 24.30
C GLN A 679 -16.57 -11.14 22.87
N ALA A 680 -16.69 -9.81 22.72
CA ALA A 680 -16.62 -9.15 21.40
C ALA A 680 -15.26 -9.39 20.71
N GLN A 681 -14.14 -9.37 21.46
CA GLN A 681 -12.81 -9.69 20.93
C GLN A 681 -12.65 -11.17 20.55
N ALA A 682 -13.26 -12.09 21.31
CA ALA A 682 -13.28 -13.52 20.96
C ALA A 682 -14.05 -13.77 19.66
N ALA A 683 -15.29 -13.26 19.57
CA ALA A 683 -16.11 -13.38 18.35
C ALA A 683 -15.47 -12.70 17.12
N ALA A 684 -14.73 -11.59 17.32
CA ALA A 684 -13.96 -10.96 16.24
C ALA A 684 -12.78 -11.83 15.79
N ARG A 685 -12.10 -12.53 16.72
CA ARG A 685 -11.01 -13.46 16.39
C ARG A 685 -11.53 -14.69 15.64
N GLU A 686 -12.65 -15.27 16.07
CA GLU A 686 -13.28 -16.40 15.36
C GLU A 686 -13.65 -16.03 13.92
N LYS A 687 -14.32 -14.88 13.71
CA LYS A 687 -14.61 -14.37 12.37
C LYS A 687 -13.36 -14.12 11.52
N ALA A 688 -12.27 -13.65 12.14
CA ALA A 688 -11.00 -13.46 11.45
C ALA A 688 -10.30 -14.80 11.10
N VAL A 689 -10.49 -15.85 11.90
CA VAL A 689 -10.02 -17.21 11.58
C VAL A 689 -10.84 -17.81 10.44
N GLN A 690 -12.17 -17.70 10.51
CA GLN A 690 -13.07 -18.19 9.45
C GLN A 690 -12.80 -17.49 8.10
N ALA A 691 -12.70 -16.16 8.08
CA ALA A 691 -12.36 -15.42 6.87
C ALA A 691 -10.97 -15.79 6.28
N LYS A 692 -10.01 -16.19 7.13
CA LYS A 692 -8.71 -16.72 6.67
C LYS A 692 -8.84 -18.13 6.09
N ALA A 693 -9.68 -18.99 6.67
CA ALA A 693 -9.97 -20.31 6.15
C ALA A 693 -10.67 -20.23 4.78
N ASP A 694 -11.69 -19.37 4.64
CA ASP A 694 -12.40 -19.14 3.38
C ASP A 694 -11.48 -18.59 2.28
N ALA A 695 -10.56 -17.67 2.64
CA ALA A 695 -9.55 -17.14 1.72
C ALA A 695 -8.54 -18.21 1.28
N LEU A 696 -8.18 -19.14 2.16
CA LEU A 696 -7.32 -20.30 1.85
C LEU A 696 -8.04 -21.30 0.93
N ALA A 697 -9.28 -21.66 1.25
CA ALA A 697 -10.10 -22.55 0.41
C ALA A 697 -10.29 -21.96 -0.99
N LYS A 698 -10.59 -20.66 -1.10
CA LYS A 698 -10.71 -19.98 -2.39
C LYS A 698 -9.39 -19.92 -3.16
N LYS A 699 -8.25 -19.80 -2.47
CA LYS A 699 -6.92 -19.89 -3.11
C LYS A 699 -6.67 -21.31 -3.67
N GLN A 700 -7.03 -22.35 -2.92
CA GLN A 700 -6.91 -23.75 -3.37
C GLN A 700 -7.80 -24.02 -4.60
N GLN A 701 -9.06 -23.56 -4.59
CA GLN A 701 -9.96 -23.68 -5.74
C GLN A 701 -9.38 -23.02 -7.01
N ILE A 702 -8.83 -21.80 -6.89
CA ILE A 702 -8.17 -21.11 -8.02
C ILE A 702 -6.92 -21.86 -8.51
N GLU A 703 -6.20 -22.52 -7.61
CA GLU A 703 -5.01 -23.32 -7.95
C GLU A 703 -5.39 -24.64 -8.65
N GLU A 704 -6.45 -25.31 -8.20
CA GLU A 704 -7.04 -26.48 -8.86
C GLU A 704 -7.65 -26.14 -10.23
N GLU A 705 -8.39 -25.04 -10.35
CA GLU A 705 -8.93 -24.56 -11.62
C GLU A 705 -7.79 -24.27 -12.62
N ARG A 706 -6.71 -23.63 -12.17
CA ARG A 706 -5.51 -23.41 -12.99
C ARG A 706 -4.82 -24.71 -13.38
N ARG A 707 -4.80 -25.72 -12.50
CA ARG A 707 -4.25 -27.06 -12.80
C ARG A 707 -5.10 -27.78 -13.85
N GLN A 708 -6.43 -27.75 -13.72
CA GLN A 708 -7.37 -28.31 -14.69
C GLN A 708 -7.26 -27.60 -16.06
N ALA A 709 -7.22 -26.26 -16.08
CA ALA A 709 -7.02 -25.49 -17.31
C ALA A 709 -5.66 -25.74 -17.97
N ALA A 710 -4.60 -25.96 -17.18
CA ALA A 710 -3.29 -26.35 -17.70
C ALA A 710 -3.31 -27.77 -18.30
N GLU A 711 -4.03 -28.70 -17.68
CA GLU A 711 -4.18 -30.06 -18.20
C GLU A 711 -5.04 -30.10 -19.48
N GLN A 712 -6.13 -29.34 -19.54
CA GLN A 712 -6.94 -29.16 -20.76
C GLN A 712 -6.08 -28.61 -21.91
N ARG A 713 -5.30 -27.54 -21.66
CA ARG A 713 -4.37 -26.99 -22.66
C ARG A 713 -3.32 -28.00 -23.12
N LYS A 714 -2.87 -28.89 -22.23
CA LYS A 714 -1.94 -29.97 -22.61
C LYS A 714 -2.64 -31.00 -23.52
N ARG A 715 -3.86 -31.44 -23.16
CA ARG A 715 -4.67 -32.35 -23.99
C ARG A 715 -4.94 -31.75 -25.37
N GLU A 716 -5.32 -30.47 -25.47
CA GLU A 716 -5.49 -29.76 -26.74
C GLU A 716 -4.19 -29.69 -27.57
N GLN A 717 -3.03 -29.49 -26.93
CA GLN A 717 -1.75 -29.47 -27.64
C GLN A 717 -1.35 -30.85 -28.15
N ASP A 718 -1.58 -31.89 -27.36
CA ASP A 718 -1.29 -33.27 -27.74
C ASP A 718 -2.27 -33.75 -28.83
N GLU A 719 -3.54 -33.33 -28.80
CA GLU A 719 -4.52 -33.55 -29.86
C GLU A 719 -4.15 -32.83 -31.16
N LYS A 720 -3.80 -31.53 -31.12
CA LYS A 720 -3.31 -30.77 -32.28
C LYS A 720 -2.03 -31.36 -32.87
N ARG A 721 -1.16 -31.94 -32.03
CA ARG A 721 0.03 -32.69 -32.49
C ARG A 721 -0.36 -34.00 -33.17
N ALA A 722 -1.33 -34.75 -32.63
CA ALA A 722 -1.82 -35.98 -33.24
C ALA A 722 -2.54 -35.70 -34.58
N GLU A 723 -3.31 -34.63 -34.68
CA GLU A 723 -3.94 -34.18 -35.93
C GLU A 723 -2.90 -33.76 -36.97
N ALA A 724 -1.90 -32.96 -36.58
CA ALA A 724 -0.80 -32.58 -37.45
C ALA A 724 0.01 -33.81 -37.95
N GLN A 725 0.21 -34.82 -37.09
CA GLN A 725 0.83 -36.08 -37.48
C GLN A 725 -0.05 -36.88 -38.46
N ARG A 726 -1.38 -36.92 -38.27
CA ARG A 726 -2.32 -37.57 -39.21
C ARG A 726 -2.29 -36.88 -40.58
N LEU A 727 -2.35 -35.55 -40.63
CA LEU A 727 -2.27 -34.77 -41.87
C LEU A 727 -0.91 -34.96 -42.57
N ALA A 728 0.19 -35.02 -41.81
CA ALA A 728 1.51 -35.31 -42.36
C ALA A 728 1.60 -36.73 -42.94
N ALA A 729 1.03 -37.73 -42.27
CA ALA A 729 0.97 -39.12 -42.74
C ALA A 729 0.08 -39.28 -43.99
N GLU A 730 -1.06 -38.57 -44.06
CA GLU A 730 -1.93 -38.54 -45.23
C GLU A 730 -1.22 -37.90 -46.44
N LYS A 731 -0.53 -36.77 -46.22
CA LYS A 731 0.29 -36.13 -47.26
C LYS A 731 1.41 -37.06 -47.73
N ALA A 732 2.11 -37.73 -46.82
CA ALA A 732 3.14 -38.70 -47.17
C ALA A 732 2.58 -39.87 -48.01
N ARG A 733 1.36 -40.35 -47.73
CA ARG A 733 0.67 -41.33 -48.58
C ARG A 733 0.39 -40.79 -49.99
N LYS A 734 -0.13 -39.56 -50.12
CA LYS A 734 -0.38 -38.91 -51.41
C LYS A 734 0.92 -38.68 -52.20
N ASP A 735 2.00 -38.30 -51.52
CA ASP A 735 3.34 -38.14 -52.12
C ASP A 735 3.96 -39.50 -52.54
N GLN A 736 3.66 -40.61 -51.84
CA GLN A 736 4.04 -41.95 -52.27
C GLN A 736 3.21 -42.44 -53.46
N GLU A 737 1.89 -42.21 -53.46
CA GLU A 737 1.01 -42.62 -54.57
C GLU A 737 1.35 -41.87 -55.86
N THR A 738 1.61 -40.57 -55.79
CA THR A 738 2.04 -39.78 -56.94
C THR A 738 3.40 -40.24 -57.48
N LYS A 739 4.37 -40.57 -56.61
CA LYS A 739 5.64 -41.19 -57.02
C LYS A 739 5.43 -42.56 -57.69
N ALA A 740 4.57 -43.42 -57.15
CA ALA A 740 4.24 -44.71 -57.75
C ALA A 740 3.57 -44.57 -59.13
N ARG A 741 2.67 -43.59 -59.30
CA ARG A 741 2.08 -43.25 -60.60
C ARG A 741 3.13 -42.69 -61.58
N GLN A 742 4.12 -41.95 -61.11
CA GLN A 742 5.23 -41.44 -61.93
C GLN A 742 6.18 -42.56 -62.37
N THR A 743 6.58 -43.46 -61.48
CA THR A 743 7.44 -44.60 -61.84
C THR A 743 6.72 -45.56 -62.78
N ALA A 744 5.43 -45.84 -62.58
CA ALA A 744 4.62 -46.62 -63.51
C ALA A 744 4.56 -45.96 -64.91
N LYS A 745 4.39 -44.63 -64.99
CA LYS A 745 4.45 -43.89 -66.28
C LYS A 745 5.83 -43.96 -66.93
N GLN A 746 6.92 -43.90 -66.16
CA GLN A 746 8.29 -44.03 -66.67
C GLN A 746 8.56 -45.45 -67.21
N GLN A 747 8.09 -46.48 -66.51
CA GLN A 747 8.17 -47.87 -66.97
C GLN A 747 7.35 -48.10 -68.25
N ALA A 748 6.15 -47.52 -68.35
CA ALA A 748 5.36 -47.54 -69.58
C ALA A 748 6.01 -46.78 -70.75
N ALA A 749 6.73 -45.68 -70.49
CA ALA A 749 7.50 -44.98 -71.52
C ALA A 749 8.71 -45.82 -72.01
N GLN A 750 9.35 -46.58 -71.10
CA GLN A 750 10.45 -47.47 -71.44
C GLN A 750 10.01 -48.69 -72.28
N THR A 751 8.79 -49.23 -72.06
CA THR A 751 8.27 -50.31 -72.91
C THR A 751 7.89 -49.81 -74.31
N VAL A 752 7.33 -48.60 -74.45
CA VAL A 752 7.04 -47.98 -75.76
C VAL A 752 8.33 -47.68 -76.55
N ASN A 753 9.40 -47.23 -75.88
CA ASN A 753 10.68 -46.97 -76.54
C ASN A 753 11.43 -48.24 -77.01
N LYS A 754 11.05 -49.44 -76.54
CA LYS A 754 11.64 -50.70 -77.01
C LYS A 754 11.05 -51.19 -78.35
N ALA A 755 10.05 -50.49 -78.90
CA ALA A 755 9.34 -50.87 -80.12
C ALA A 755 9.74 -50.08 -81.39
N LYS A 756 10.63 -49.07 -81.30
CA LYS A 756 11.14 -48.35 -82.48
C LYS A 756 12.65 -48.55 -82.64
N LYS A 757 13.01 -49.13 -83.79
CA LYS A 757 14.30 -49.76 -84.10
C LYS A 757 15.40 -48.75 -84.41
N SER A 758 16.62 -49.17 -84.08
CA SER A 758 17.88 -49.11 -84.86
C SER A 758 18.34 -47.84 -85.62
N THR A 759 19.62 -47.92 -85.99
CA THR A 759 20.29 -47.19 -87.09
C THR A 759 21.02 -45.89 -86.72
N THR A 760 22.26 -46.10 -86.26
CA THR A 760 23.50 -45.45 -86.74
C THR A 760 23.58 -43.92 -86.88
N ILE A 761 24.50 -43.29 -86.12
CA ILE A 761 25.70 -42.53 -86.58
C ILE A 761 26.32 -41.80 -85.36
N SER A 762 27.65 -41.65 -85.37
CA SER A 762 28.49 -41.28 -84.22
C SER A 762 28.61 -39.77 -83.94
N LEU A 763 29.36 -39.47 -82.86
CA LEU A 763 30.17 -38.25 -82.62
C LEU A 763 29.54 -37.06 -81.85
N PHE A 764 29.60 -37.09 -80.50
CA PHE A 764 30.25 -36.04 -79.67
C PHE A 764 30.31 -36.42 -78.16
N ASN A 765 31.43 -36.07 -77.51
CA ASN A 765 31.66 -35.59 -76.12
C ASN A 765 30.53 -35.67 -75.04
N PHE A 766 30.77 -35.84 -73.72
CA PHE A 766 31.97 -35.71 -72.86
C PHE A 766 31.67 -36.33 -71.45
N GLY A 767 32.65 -36.41 -70.53
CA GLY A 767 32.55 -37.04 -69.19
C GLY A 767 31.38 -36.58 -68.27
N GLY A 768 30.97 -37.29 -67.23
CA GLY A 768 31.79 -37.99 -66.22
C GLY A 768 32.43 -36.96 -65.28
N GLY A 769 32.29 -36.98 -63.94
CA GLY A 769 31.63 -37.88 -62.99
C GLY A 769 32.04 -37.50 -61.55
N SER A 770 31.40 -38.09 -60.54
CA SER A 770 31.81 -38.16 -59.11
C SER A 770 32.12 -36.88 -58.27
N GLU A 771 31.27 -36.67 -57.26
CA GLU A 771 31.60 -36.61 -55.81
C GLU A 771 31.98 -35.34 -55.00
N SER A 772 31.42 -35.38 -53.78
CA SER A 772 31.94 -35.01 -52.43
C SER A 772 32.28 -33.56 -51.99
N THR A 773 31.33 -33.00 -51.21
CA THR A 773 31.47 -32.51 -49.81
C THR A 773 32.45 -31.37 -49.40
N THR A 774 31.90 -30.41 -48.62
CA THR A 774 32.56 -29.58 -47.56
C THR A 774 33.39 -28.32 -47.99
N PRO A 775 33.65 -27.34 -47.09
CA PRO A 775 32.76 -26.19 -46.89
C PRO A 775 33.40 -24.81 -47.20
N ALA A 776 32.59 -23.75 -47.08
CA ALA A 776 32.95 -22.38 -47.45
C ALA A 776 34.01 -21.71 -46.54
N PRO A 777 34.88 -20.84 -47.09
CA PRO A 777 35.64 -19.85 -46.31
C PRO A 777 34.83 -18.56 -46.06
N ALA A 778 35.02 -17.97 -44.88
CA ALA A 778 34.37 -16.74 -44.43
C ALA A 778 34.85 -15.46 -45.17
N PRO A 779 34.08 -14.34 -45.15
CA PRO A 779 34.20 -13.27 -46.13
C PRO A 779 35.14 -12.11 -45.74
N ALA A 780 35.68 -11.44 -46.76
CA ALA A 780 36.31 -10.11 -46.68
C ALA A 780 35.35 -9.02 -47.26
N PRO A 781 35.54 -7.72 -46.95
CA PRO A 781 34.42 -6.78 -46.83
C PRO A 781 33.89 -6.17 -48.14
N LYS A 782 32.59 -5.86 -48.14
CA LYS A 782 31.85 -5.24 -49.26
C LYS A 782 32.11 -3.73 -49.38
N PRO A 783 32.23 -3.17 -50.60
CA PRO A 783 31.93 -1.76 -50.84
C PRO A 783 30.42 -1.52 -50.62
N GLN A 784 30.07 -0.44 -49.92
CA GLN A 784 28.69 -0.18 -49.50
C GLN A 784 27.85 0.43 -50.63
N GLN A 785 26.69 -0.16 -50.93
CA GLN A 785 25.69 0.44 -51.83
C GLN A 785 24.87 1.53 -51.10
N LYS A 786 24.61 2.63 -51.81
CA LYS A 786 24.03 3.87 -51.26
C LYS A 786 22.61 3.67 -50.72
N LYS A 787 22.41 3.92 -49.43
CA LYS A 787 21.07 4.16 -48.85
C LYS A 787 20.52 5.48 -49.38
N GLN A 788 19.22 5.55 -49.63
CA GLN A 788 18.53 6.81 -49.93
C GLN A 788 18.79 7.81 -48.80
N ALA A 789 19.17 9.03 -49.17
CA ALA A 789 19.57 10.05 -48.21
C ALA A 789 18.36 10.49 -47.37
N LYS A 790 18.36 10.14 -46.07
CA LYS A 790 17.46 10.76 -45.10
C LYS A 790 17.69 12.27 -45.15
N LYS A 791 16.62 13.07 -45.30
CA LYS A 791 16.72 14.52 -45.14
C LYS A 791 17.34 14.81 -43.77
N ALA A 792 18.41 15.58 -43.76
CA ALA A 792 19.09 15.93 -42.52
C ALA A 792 18.18 16.84 -41.68
N PRO A 793 18.17 16.73 -40.34
CA PRO A 793 17.45 17.66 -39.49
C PRO A 793 17.95 19.09 -39.75
N PRO A 794 17.06 20.10 -39.81
CA PRO A 794 17.47 21.50 -39.91
C PRO A 794 18.43 21.88 -38.77
N LYS A 795 19.52 22.58 -39.10
CA LYS A 795 20.52 22.99 -38.10
C LYS A 795 19.85 23.83 -37.01
N GLY A 796 20.06 23.44 -35.74
CA GLY A 796 19.52 24.13 -34.57
C GLY A 796 18.14 23.65 -34.09
N VAL A 797 17.44 22.78 -34.84
CA VAL A 797 16.17 22.18 -34.40
C VAL A 797 16.43 20.82 -33.74
N PRO A 798 16.08 20.61 -32.46
CA PRO A 798 16.20 19.32 -31.80
C PRO A 798 15.40 18.22 -32.51
N SER A 799 15.97 17.03 -32.62
CA SER A 799 15.37 15.90 -33.33
C SER A 799 14.81 14.87 -32.34
N LEU A 800 13.53 14.53 -32.45
CA LEU A 800 12.87 13.47 -31.69
C LEU A 800 12.86 12.19 -32.52
N SER A 801 13.43 11.12 -31.97
CA SER A 801 13.51 9.80 -32.60
C SER A 801 12.70 8.75 -31.83
N GLY A 802 12.13 7.78 -32.55
CA GLY A 802 11.31 6.72 -31.96
C GLY A 802 10.11 7.26 -31.17
N TRP A 803 9.49 8.31 -31.70
CA TRP A 803 8.46 9.09 -31.02
C TRP A 803 7.06 8.49 -31.17
N LYS A 804 6.17 8.82 -30.23
CA LYS A 804 4.74 8.48 -30.24
C LYS A 804 3.88 9.72 -29.94
N ILE A 805 2.68 9.76 -30.48
CA ILE A 805 1.66 10.76 -30.16
C ILE A 805 0.87 10.27 -28.93
N ASN A 806 0.61 11.16 -27.97
CA ASN A 806 -0.24 10.91 -26.82
C ASN A 806 -1.66 11.46 -27.04
N GLY A 807 -2.63 11.07 -26.22
CA GLY A 807 -4.05 11.43 -26.40
C GLY A 807 -4.39 12.91 -26.24
N ASP A 808 -3.46 13.72 -25.70
CA ASP A 808 -3.53 15.18 -25.58
C ASP A 808 -2.91 15.92 -26.77
N GLY A 809 -2.42 15.19 -27.79
CA GLY A 809 -1.69 15.77 -28.93
C GLY A 809 -0.21 16.10 -28.65
N SER A 810 0.32 15.78 -27.46
CA SER A 810 1.76 15.84 -27.19
C SER A 810 2.52 14.69 -27.87
N VAL A 811 3.83 14.84 -28.04
CA VAL A 811 4.70 13.79 -28.60
C VAL A 811 5.78 13.42 -27.60
N THR A 812 5.91 12.12 -27.30
CA THR A 812 6.99 11.57 -26.47
C THR A 812 8.01 10.85 -27.34
N GLY A 813 9.28 11.21 -27.27
CA GLY A 813 10.35 10.60 -28.05
C GLY A 813 11.74 10.79 -27.45
N ARG A 814 12.75 10.13 -28.04
CA ARG A 814 14.16 10.30 -27.64
C ARG A 814 14.76 11.50 -28.35
N ILE A 815 15.12 12.53 -27.61
CA ILE A 815 15.67 13.77 -28.17
C ILE A 815 17.15 13.64 -28.51
N SER A 816 17.55 14.32 -29.58
CA SER A 816 18.90 14.41 -30.12
C SER A 816 19.18 15.83 -30.61
N ASN A 817 20.44 16.25 -30.67
CA ASN A 817 20.84 17.60 -31.09
C ASN A 817 20.16 18.75 -30.32
N SER A 818 19.88 18.57 -29.01
CA SER A 818 19.38 19.64 -28.15
C SER A 818 20.47 20.13 -27.19
N PRO A 819 20.66 21.45 -27.00
CA PRO A 819 21.56 21.96 -25.96
C PRO A 819 21.00 21.77 -24.54
N ASN A 820 19.68 21.60 -24.39
CA ASN A 820 18.99 21.58 -23.09
C ASN A 820 18.74 20.17 -22.54
N PHE A 821 18.90 19.13 -23.36
CA PHE A 821 18.59 17.74 -23.01
C PHE A 821 19.73 16.82 -23.42
N ARG A 822 19.93 15.73 -22.67
CA ARG A 822 20.98 14.75 -22.99
C ARG A 822 20.61 13.98 -24.25
N GLU A 823 21.61 13.66 -25.07
CA GLU A 823 21.46 12.85 -26.27
C GLU A 823 20.81 11.49 -25.95
N GLY A 824 19.68 11.19 -26.59
CA GLY A 824 18.87 10.00 -26.36
C GLY A 824 17.88 10.06 -25.18
N GLN A 825 17.79 11.19 -24.46
CA GLN A 825 16.86 11.36 -23.33
C GLN A 825 15.40 11.31 -23.81
N ILE A 826 14.54 10.58 -23.11
CA ILE A 826 13.10 10.57 -23.40
C ILE A 826 12.49 11.88 -22.88
N VAL A 827 11.85 12.64 -23.76
CA VAL A 827 11.12 13.87 -23.44
C VAL A 827 9.69 13.79 -23.99
N THR A 828 8.75 14.42 -23.30
CA THR A 828 7.38 14.65 -23.78
C THR A 828 7.23 16.14 -24.07
N THR A 829 6.79 16.48 -25.27
CA THR A 829 6.54 17.87 -25.66
C THR A 829 5.22 18.39 -25.07
N SER A 830 4.93 19.68 -25.21
CA SER A 830 3.55 20.17 -25.16
C SER A 830 2.77 19.69 -26.41
N PRO A 831 1.43 19.80 -26.45
CA PRO A 831 0.64 19.51 -27.63
C PRO A 831 1.15 20.22 -28.89
N ILE A 832 1.10 19.57 -30.04
CA ILE A 832 1.55 20.16 -31.32
C ILE A 832 0.52 21.19 -31.79
N ALA A 833 0.98 22.44 -31.97
CA ALA A 833 0.16 23.56 -32.40
C ALA A 833 0.28 23.84 -33.91
N GLN A 834 1.43 23.54 -34.53
CA GLN A 834 1.64 23.71 -35.98
C GLN A 834 2.55 22.62 -36.56
N GLY A 835 2.29 22.22 -37.80
CA GLY A 835 3.06 21.21 -38.54
C GLY A 835 2.37 19.85 -38.63
N ARG A 836 2.73 19.04 -39.62
CA ARG A 836 2.24 17.66 -39.76
C ARG A 836 3.08 16.71 -38.91
N ILE A 837 2.43 15.76 -38.25
CA ILE A 837 3.06 14.81 -37.32
C ILE A 837 3.55 13.59 -38.11
N GLU A 838 4.55 13.79 -38.98
CA GLU A 838 5.11 12.80 -39.91
C GLU A 838 6.64 12.70 -39.74
N SER A 839 7.25 11.53 -40.02
CA SER A 839 8.73 11.41 -40.03
C SER A 839 9.31 12.23 -41.18
N GLY A 840 10.30 13.07 -40.87
CA GLY A 840 10.88 14.08 -41.75
C GLY A 840 10.29 15.49 -41.61
N ALA A 841 9.29 15.70 -40.74
CA ALA A 841 8.64 17.00 -40.54
C ALA A 841 9.21 17.77 -39.34
N VAL A 842 9.16 19.12 -39.42
CA VAL A 842 9.33 19.99 -38.24
C VAL A 842 7.96 20.35 -37.69
N VAL A 843 7.77 20.14 -36.40
CA VAL A 843 6.54 20.47 -35.66
C VAL A 843 6.82 21.54 -34.61
N LYS A 844 5.86 22.44 -34.37
CA LYS A 844 5.91 23.47 -33.34
C LYS A 844 4.87 23.16 -32.27
N THR A 845 5.29 23.17 -31.01
CA THR A 845 4.44 22.87 -29.86
C THR A 845 3.69 24.11 -29.38
N GLY A 846 2.67 23.93 -28.53
CA GLY A 846 1.93 25.03 -27.90
C GLY A 846 2.79 25.96 -27.03
N SER A 847 3.93 25.47 -26.52
CA SER A 847 4.97 26.26 -25.85
C SER A 847 5.88 27.05 -26.81
N GLY A 848 5.66 26.95 -28.12
CA GLY A 848 6.46 27.61 -29.16
C GLY A 848 7.72 26.85 -29.59
N SER A 849 8.15 25.82 -28.86
CA SER A 849 9.34 25.01 -29.17
C SER A 849 9.17 24.22 -30.47
N GLN A 850 10.24 24.13 -31.28
CA GLN A 850 10.26 23.37 -32.52
C GLN A 850 11.03 22.06 -32.36
N TYR A 851 10.54 20.99 -32.99
CA TYR A 851 11.16 19.67 -33.00
C TYR A 851 11.10 19.05 -34.40
N TYR A 852 12.18 18.40 -34.83
CA TYR A 852 12.23 17.59 -36.04
C TYR A 852 11.86 16.15 -35.68
N LEU A 853 10.90 15.55 -36.37
CA LEU A 853 10.45 14.18 -36.12
C LEU A 853 11.25 13.22 -37.01
N SER A 854 12.16 12.43 -36.45
CA SER A 854 13.05 11.52 -37.21
C SER A 854 12.62 10.06 -37.17
#